data_AF-A0AAN7DRW6-F1
#
_entry.id   AF-A0AAN7DRW6-F1
#
_cell.length_a   1.000
_cell.length_b   1.000
_cell.length_c   1.000
_cell.angle_alpha   90.00
_cell.angle_beta   90.00
_cell.angle_gamma   90.00
#
_symmetry.space_group_name_H-M   'P 1'
#
loop_
_entity.id
_entity.type
_entity.pdbx_description
1 polymer ?
#
loop_
_entity_poly.entity_id
_entity_poly.type
_entity_poly.pdbx_seq_one_letter_code
_entity_poly.pdbx_strand_id
1 'polypeptide(L)'
;MSPSTPAIPPINESKMKLYEMFAQKQIAPPPNLSHPGVVASSSSSSSSNTVFNFPGFQPSNDLFTTKVEQMLIELDRLLKQSGNLPFSLLPPHHDIILVMRQIPLLINQSAQPTLLRSVVENVIYQLYQSNTGLAVEVYCRFLQTLLELSPSISKETLSWLLYSEDERKNDVWVITSLVKYGLIPLEEFDVKLSKQLNHNPTEQHIEFVTEILQNCLLTMNPITSVEEHVLVVNALMKLESPKAVELIQDLENRSNQLYKHLNPKNDSFSLRLLFAEWIRVCRINTTTNTLYKQFAQRILSQVSSSTDRLCFFFRLSTETCIELYPPARPQAIDAYTKLIGYMVRLQENNMARIKMISHVLSVIVLVIAHQHENQSIHFNQKPFLKLLSSLFIELNNATNRDKHAHAGFITVYSNVLYTLEPSQFPGFAFSWLQLFSHRLYLPLLFATDQEEASQKGQTICFKLISAHLSFLNQLLQQRSSRRFTQSEKAFYQGTLRFLVVMLHDYPEFLCRHYLSLIQLLPVDCIQLRNVVLSSFPKTMILPDPFTTSLGYMAANSTVPELYIKQDYSDIIALLDAYLTGSTKSVGRHIMKHLRNDQDQQLDNKKLQQLIFYVGSHTTLDIDKSLSENPAVQIIKYLLAHMEESKDRYLVINAIVDHLRYPNTHTYFFSMTLLHLFASQSEPIKELVTRVLLERLIVNRPHPWGLLTTFIQLIKEPMFTEYEFIKESMTHSPDIKRLFDNVLK
;
A
#
# COMPACT_ATOMS: atom_id res chain seq x y z
N MET A 1 -45.55 36.09 -54.10
CA MET A 1 -44.36 35.53 -54.76
C MET A 1 -43.52 34.84 -53.70
N SER A 2 -43.50 33.51 -53.77
CA SER A 2 -42.77 32.59 -52.92
C SER A 2 -41.27 32.59 -53.25
N PRO A 3 -40.39 32.40 -52.25
CA PRO A 3 -39.11 31.77 -52.46
C PRO A 3 -39.04 30.40 -51.78
N SER A 4 -38.91 29.39 -52.65
CA SER A 4 -38.30 28.07 -52.49
C SER A 4 -37.85 27.59 -51.10
N THR A 5 -38.48 26.50 -50.66
CA THR A 5 -37.98 25.52 -49.69
C THR A 5 -36.63 24.92 -50.12
N PRO A 6 -35.63 24.83 -49.24
CA PRO A 6 -34.46 24.00 -49.47
C PRO A 6 -34.81 22.53 -49.15
N ALA A 7 -34.38 21.64 -50.05
CA ALA A 7 -34.59 20.21 -49.98
C ALA A 7 -34.00 19.56 -48.73
N ILE A 8 -34.74 18.60 -48.18
CA ILE A 8 -34.32 17.68 -47.12
C ILE A 8 -33.17 16.82 -47.67
N PRO A 9 -31.99 16.77 -47.02
CA PRO A 9 -30.93 15.85 -47.40
C PRO A 9 -31.30 14.41 -46.99
N PRO A 10 -30.77 13.37 -47.68
CA PRO A 10 -31.18 11.99 -47.49
C PRO A 10 -30.76 11.45 -46.11
N ILE A 11 -31.51 10.44 -45.66
CA ILE A 11 -31.33 9.70 -44.41
C ILE A 11 -29.90 9.13 -44.35
N ASN A 12 -29.19 9.49 -43.29
CA ASN A 12 -27.82 9.06 -43.03
C ASN A 12 -27.83 7.57 -42.61
N GLU A 13 -27.30 6.66 -43.43
CA GLU A 13 -27.18 5.21 -43.16
C GLU A 13 -26.21 4.85 -42.00
N SER A 14 -25.78 5.84 -41.21
CA SER A 14 -24.63 5.73 -40.30
C SER A 14 -24.98 5.49 -38.81
N LYS A 15 -26.24 5.23 -38.45
CA LYS A 15 -26.71 5.07 -37.05
C LYS A 15 -27.28 3.68 -36.75
N MET A 16 -27.11 3.20 -35.52
CA MET A 16 -27.71 1.96 -35.00
C MET A 16 -29.23 1.94 -35.15
N LYS A 17 -29.79 0.80 -35.57
CA LYS A 17 -31.22 0.61 -35.89
C LYS A 17 -32.06 0.05 -34.74
N LEU A 18 -31.60 0.21 -33.49
CA LEU A 18 -32.27 -0.32 -32.31
C LEU A 18 -33.75 0.13 -32.21
N TYR A 19 -34.04 1.40 -32.54
CA TYR A 19 -35.42 1.93 -32.54
C TYR A 19 -36.38 1.15 -33.45
N GLU A 20 -35.92 0.80 -34.65
CA GLU A 20 -36.72 0.10 -35.65
C GLU A 20 -37.00 -1.34 -35.20
N MET A 21 -36.01 -1.99 -34.57
CA MET A 21 -36.15 -3.36 -34.04
C MET A 21 -37.22 -3.46 -32.94
N PHE A 22 -37.33 -2.46 -32.07
CA PHE A 22 -38.37 -2.46 -31.04
C PHE A 22 -39.77 -2.10 -31.61
N ALA A 23 -39.87 -1.33 -32.71
CA ALA A 23 -41.14 -0.87 -33.28
C ALA A 23 -41.94 -1.96 -34.05
N GLN A 24 -41.29 -2.99 -34.59
CA GLN A 24 -41.94 -3.99 -35.46
C GLN A 24 -42.98 -4.92 -34.79
N LYS A 25 -43.24 -4.79 -33.48
CA LYS A 25 -44.10 -5.71 -32.70
C LYS A 25 -45.56 -5.23 -32.49
N GLN A 26 -46.00 -4.11 -33.09
CA GLN A 26 -47.30 -3.48 -32.79
C GLN A 26 -48.46 -3.70 -33.80
N ILE A 27 -48.48 -4.78 -34.60
CA ILE A 27 -49.66 -5.05 -35.45
C ILE A 27 -50.40 -6.32 -35.00
N ALA A 28 -51.59 -6.13 -34.44
CA ALA A 28 -52.65 -7.14 -34.28
C ALA A 28 -54.00 -6.53 -34.73
N PRO A 29 -55.08 -7.30 -34.95
CA PRO A 29 -55.51 -7.83 -36.25
C PRO A 29 -56.93 -7.35 -36.67
N PRO A 30 -57.48 -7.74 -37.85
CA PRO A 30 -58.95 -7.74 -38.03
C PRO A 30 -59.48 -9.04 -38.72
N PRO A 31 -60.81 -9.23 -38.95
CA PRO A 31 -61.75 -9.88 -38.03
C PRO A 31 -62.40 -11.18 -38.57
N ASN A 32 -63.04 -11.91 -37.64
CA ASN A 32 -63.99 -13.06 -37.73
C ASN A 32 -64.52 -13.55 -39.10
N LEU A 33 -64.63 -14.90 -39.23
CA LEU A 33 -65.83 -15.62 -39.71
C LEU A 33 -65.83 -17.13 -39.31
N SER A 34 -66.80 -17.49 -38.45
CA SER A 34 -67.59 -18.74 -38.30
C SER A 34 -67.01 -20.19 -38.39
N HIS A 35 -67.23 -20.92 -37.28
CA HIS A 35 -67.37 -22.38 -36.95
C HIS A 35 -67.94 -23.38 -38.01
N PRO A 36 -68.06 -24.72 -37.74
CA PRO A 36 -67.51 -25.61 -36.68
C PRO A 36 -66.93 -26.97 -37.19
N GLY A 37 -66.31 -27.79 -36.31
CA GLY A 37 -66.26 -29.25 -36.50
C GLY A 37 -65.04 -29.99 -35.94
N VAL A 38 -65.27 -30.84 -34.95
CA VAL A 38 -64.34 -31.80 -34.32
C VAL A 38 -64.39 -33.13 -35.07
N VAL A 39 -63.27 -33.85 -35.26
CA VAL A 39 -63.01 -35.29 -34.93
C VAL A 39 -61.63 -35.71 -35.47
N ALA A 40 -60.99 -36.58 -34.69
CA ALA A 40 -59.62 -37.06 -34.71
C ALA A 40 -59.14 -37.91 -35.91
N SER A 41 -57.81 -37.99 -36.02
CA SER A 41 -56.96 -39.21 -36.11
C SER A 41 -56.04 -39.39 -37.34
N SER A 42 -54.78 -39.63 -36.98
CA SER A 42 -53.70 -40.40 -37.65
C SER A 42 -53.03 -39.94 -38.96
N SER A 43 -51.72 -39.71 -38.77
CA SER A 43 -50.55 -40.08 -39.61
C SER A 43 -50.22 -39.35 -40.91
N SER A 44 -49.12 -38.58 -40.78
CA SER A 44 -47.92 -38.54 -41.63
C SER A 44 -47.89 -37.73 -42.93
N SER A 45 -46.87 -36.86 -42.96
CA SER A 45 -46.13 -36.30 -44.09
C SER A 45 -46.62 -35.00 -44.76
N SER A 46 -45.77 -33.98 -44.56
CA SER A 46 -45.41 -32.87 -45.46
C SER A 46 -46.28 -31.60 -45.54
N SER A 47 -45.55 -30.48 -45.66
CA SER A 47 -45.96 -29.11 -46.03
C SER A 47 -46.49 -28.16 -44.94
N SER A 48 -45.57 -27.54 -44.20
CA SER A 48 -45.84 -26.26 -43.54
C SER A 48 -45.44 -25.11 -44.46
N ASN A 49 -46.43 -24.53 -45.14
CA ASN A 49 -46.32 -23.28 -45.87
C ASN A 49 -45.93 -22.15 -44.91
N THR A 50 -44.77 -21.55 -45.16
CA THR A 50 -44.30 -20.31 -44.57
C THR A 50 -45.10 -19.14 -45.12
N VAL A 51 -46.00 -18.58 -44.32
CA VAL A 51 -46.62 -17.28 -44.60
C VAL A 51 -45.97 -16.28 -43.66
N PHE A 52 -45.03 -15.49 -44.19
CA PHE A 52 -44.81 -14.06 -43.96
C PHE A 52 -43.43 -13.67 -44.52
N ASN A 53 -43.46 -13.06 -45.71
CA ASN A 53 -42.35 -12.38 -46.35
C ASN A 53 -41.97 -11.13 -45.54
N PHE A 54 -40.76 -11.11 -44.99
CA PHE A 54 -40.10 -9.87 -44.61
C PHE A 54 -39.50 -9.20 -45.87
N PRO A 55 -39.56 -7.87 -46.02
CA PRO A 55 -38.82 -7.21 -47.09
C PRO A 55 -37.33 -7.42 -46.83
N GLY A 56 -36.67 -8.08 -47.80
CA GLY A 56 -35.31 -8.56 -47.67
C GLY A 56 -34.31 -7.46 -47.34
N PHE A 57 -33.59 -7.64 -46.23
CA PHE A 57 -32.20 -7.21 -46.18
C PHE A 57 -31.43 -8.02 -47.22
N GLN A 58 -30.73 -7.33 -48.12
CA GLN A 58 -29.95 -7.98 -49.18
C GLN A 58 -28.97 -9.01 -48.57
N PRO A 59 -28.89 -10.24 -49.09
CA PRO A 59 -27.97 -11.24 -48.57
C PRO A 59 -26.55 -10.81 -48.95
N SER A 60 -25.77 -10.34 -47.98
CA SER A 60 -24.34 -10.22 -48.15
C SER A 60 -23.75 -11.64 -48.10
N ASN A 61 -23.24 -12.10 -49.24
CA ASN A 61 -22.55 -13.39 -49.38
C ASN A 61 -21.21 -13.39 -48.64
N ASP A 62 -21.23 -13.37 -47.32
CA ASP A 62 -20.05 -13.52 -46.48
C ASP A 62 -20.27 -14.66 -45.48
N LEU A 63 -19.53 -15.76 -45.68
CA LEU A 63 -19.61 -16.99 -44.90
C LEU A 63 -19.49 -16.72 -43.39
N PHE A 64 -18.73 -15.69 -43.02
CA PHE A 64 -18.53 -15.28 -41.63
C PHE A 64 -19.81 -14.68 -41.01
N THR A 65 -20.55 -13.84 -41.74
CA THR A 65 -21.79 -13.22 -41.26
C THR A 65 -22.86 -14.27 -40.96
N THR A 66 -23.11 -15.18 -41.90
CA THR A 66 -24.09 -16.28 -41.71
C THR A 66 -23.69 -17.20 -40.56
N LYS A 67 -22.40 -17.48 -40.38
CA LYS A 67 -21.92 -18.31 -39.27
C LYS A 67 -22.12 -17.61 -37.92
N VAL A 68 -21.83 -16.31 -37.82
CA VAL A 68 -22.06 -15.53 -36.60
C VAL A 68 -23.56 -15.47 -36.25
N GLU A 69 -24.43 -15.29 -37.24
CA GLU A 69 -25.89 -15.31 -37.05
C GLU A 69 -26.38 -16.67 -36.51
N GLN A 70 -25.91 -17.78 -37.08
CA GLN A 70 -26.23 -19.12 -36.57
C GLN A 70 -25.75 -19.34 -35.13
N MET A 71 -24.57 -18.82 -34.80
CA MET A 71 -24.04 -18.92 -33.44
C MET A 71 -24.83 -18.07 -32.44
N LEU A 72 -25.36 -16.92 -32.83
CA LEU A 72 -26.25 -16.12 -31.98
C LEU A 72 -27.59 -16.82 -31.73
N ILE A 73 -28.16 -17.48 -32.75
CA ILE A 73 -29.38 -18.29 -32.59
C ILE A 73 -29.11 -19.47 -31.66
N GLU A 74 -27.96 -20.13 -31.81
CA GLU A 74 -27.58 -21.24 -30.94
C GLU A 74 -27.35 -20.78 -29.50
N LEU A 75 -26.74 -19.61 -29.30
CA LEU A 75 -26.58 -19.00 -27.97
C LEU A 75 -27.94 -18.82 -27.29
N ASP A 76 -28.92 -18.22 -27.98
CA ASP A 76 -30.27 -18.01 -27.45
C ASP A 76 -30.99 -19.33 -27.16
N ARG A 77 -30.82 -20.33 -28.03
CA ARG A 77 -31.36 -21.70 -27.82
C ARG A 77 -30.80 -22.34 -26.56
N LEU A 78 -29.48 -22.28 -26.36
CA LEU A 78 -28.80 -22.82 -25.19
C LEU A 78 -29.27 -22.13 -23.91
N LEU A 79 -29.41 -20.80 -23.93
CA LEU A 79 -29.87 -20.02 -22.77
C LEU A 79 -31.29 -20.40 -22.36
N LYS A 80 -32.21 -20.60 -23.32
CA LYS A 80 -33.58 -21.05 -23.04
C LYS A 80 -33.65 -22.46 -22.45
N GLN A 81 -32.67 -23.32 -22.73
CA GLN A 81 -32.61 -24.69 -22.22
C GLN A 81 -31.91 -24.80 -20.85
N SER A 82 -31.12 -23.80 -20.46
CA SER A 82 -30.19 -23.89 -19.32
C SER A 82 -30.81 -23.63 -17.94
N GLY A 83 -32.08 -23.22 -17.86
CA GLY A 83 -32.76 -22.96 -16.59
C GLY A 83 -32.19 -21.78 -15.77
N ASN A 84 -32.48 -21.76 -14.46
CA ASN A 84 -32.09 -20.67 -13.54
C ASN A 84 -30.74 -20.93 -12.82
N LEU A 85 -29.70 -21.28 -13.58
CA LEU A 85 -28.33 -21.42 -13.03
C LEU A 85 -27.58 -20.08 -13.11
N PRO A 86 -26.82 -19.65 -12.09
CA PRO A 86 -25.93 -18.49 -12.21
C PRO A 86 -24.71 -18.82 -13.10
N PHE A 87 -24.18 -17.83 -13.83
CA PHE A 87 -23.07 -18.06 -14.77
C PHE A 87 -21.81 -18.60 -14.10
N SER A 88 -21.56 -18.25 -12.83
CA SER A 88 -20.41 -18.71 -12.06
C SER A 88 -20.35 -20.22 -11.84
N LEU A 89 -21.48 -20.92 -11.98
CA LEU A 89 -21.56 -22.38 -11.87
C LEU A 89 -21.42 -23.10 -13.22
N LEU A 90 -21.29 -22.36 -14.34
CA LEU A 90 -21.06 -22.97 -15.64
C LEU A 90 -19.62 -23.50 -15.74
N PRO A 91 -19.42 -24.76 -16.18
CA PRO A 91 -18.09 -25.29 -16.45
C PRO A 91 -17.32 -24.46 -17.48
N PRO A 92 -15.97 -24.36 -17.41
CA PRO A 92 -15.17 -23.59 -18.36
C PRO A 92 -15.33 -24.01 -19.84
N HIS A 93 -15.78 -25.24 -20.08
CA HIS A 93 -16.02 -25.82 -21.40
C HIS A 93 -17.51 -25.87 -21.78
N HIS A 94 -18.37 -25.16 -21.05
CA HIS A 94 -19.79 -25.09 -21.36
C HIS A 94 -20.03 -24.43 -22.72
N ASP A 95 -20.99 -24.94 -23.50
CA ASP A 95 -21.25 -24.50 -24.88
C ASP A 95 -21.51 -22.99 -24.99
N ILE A 96 -22.27 -22.42 -24.04
CA ILE A 96 -22.47 -20.96 -23.92
C ILE A 96 -21.14 -20.18 -23.93
N ILE A 97 -20.16 -20.62 -23.12
CA ILE A 97 -18.86 -19.94 -22.99
C ILE A 97 -18.06 -20.11 -24.29
N LEU A 98 -18.13 -21.28 -24.92
CA LEU A 98 -17.46 -21.54 -26.19
C LEU A 98 -18.01 -20.65 -27.30
N VAL A 99 -19.34 -20.51 -27.39
CA VAL A 99 -20.01 -19.63 -28.36
C VAL A 99 -19.61 -18.17 -28.14
N MET A 100 -19.67 -17.67 -26.90
CA MET A 100 -19.25 -16.30 -26.56
C MET A 100 -17.79 -16.00 -26.90
N ARG A 101 -16.90 -17.01 -26.85
CA ARG A 101 -15.48 -16.85 -27.21
C ARG A 101 -15.24 -16.89 -28.71
N GLN A 102 -16.01 -17.68 -29.45
CA GLN A 102 -15.83 -17.86 -30.89
C GLN A 102 -16.35 -16.66 -31.71
N ILE A 103 -17.47 -16.05 -31.30
CA ILE A 103 -18.07 -14.94 -32.05
C ILE A 103 -17.09 -13.74 -32.20
N PRO A 104 -16.42 -13.23 -31.15
CA PRO A 104 -15.42 -12.16 -31.28
C PRO A 104 -14.27 -12.50 -32.23
N LEU A 105 -13.84 -13.77 -32.28
CA LEU A 105 -12.77 -14.21 -33.18
C LEU A 105 -13.22 -14.15 -34.64
N LEU A 106 -14.45 -14.58 -34.93
CA LEU A 106 -15.03 -14.51 -36.27
C LEU A 106 -15.27 -13.06 -36.71
N ILE A 107 -15.70 -12.19 -35.80
CA ILE A 107 -15.85 -10.75 -36.07
C ILE A 107 -14.51 -10.13 -36.47
N ASN A 108 -13.43 -10.41 -35.73
CA ASN A 108 -12.10 -9.89 -36.05
C ASN A 108 -11.51 -10.45 -37.36
N GLN A 109 -11.96 -11.63 -37.80
CA GLN A 109 -11.55 -12.23 -39.07
C GLN A 109 -12.39 -11.74 -40.26
N SER A 110 -13.55 -11.14 -40.00
CA SER A 110 -14.44 -10.63 -41.04
C SER A 110 -13.93 -9.32 -41.64
N ALA A 111 -14.13 -9.13 -42.95
CA ALA A 111 -13.80 -7.89 -43.64
C ALA A 111 -14.93 -6.84 -43.53
N GLN A 112 -16.07 -7.18 -42.91
CA GLN A 112 -17.24 -6.32 -42.81
C GLN A 112 -17.22 -5.46 -41.54
N PRO A 113 -17.01 -4.13 -41.65
CA PRO A 113 -16.97 -3.25 -40.48
C PRO A 113 -18.33 -3.12 -39.77
N THR A 114 -19.43 -3.49 -40.43
CA THR A 114 -20.80 -3.41 -39.90
C THR A 114 -21.22 -4.65 -39.10
N LEU A 115 -20.51 -5.77 -39.20
CA LEU A 115 -20.88 -7.04 -38.56
C LEU A 115 -20.95 -6.89 -37.03
N LEU A 116 -19.93 -6.29 -36.42
CA LEU A 116 -19.90 -6.05 -34.97
C LEU A 116 -21.10 -5.21 -34.51
N ARG A 117 -21.49 -4.19 -35.29
CA ARG A 117 -22.66 -3.35 -34.98
C ARG A 117 -23.94 -4.18 -34.97
N SER A 118 -24.18 -4.99 -36.00
CA SER A 118 -25.37 -5.85 -36.08
C SER A 118 -25.41 -6.89 -34.95
N VAL A 119 -24.27 -7.47 -34.60
CA VAL A 119 -24.16 -8.40 -33.45
C VAL A 119 -24.52 -7.69 -32.15
N VAL A 120 -23.96 -6.49 -31.90
CA VAL A 120 -24.28 -5.70 -30.70
C VAL A 120 -25.76 -5.33 -30.65
N GLU A 121 -26.37 -4.93 -31.77
CA GLU A 121 -27.80 -4.63 -31.85
C GLU A 121 -28.67 -5.85 -31.49
N ASN A 122 -28.33 -7.02 -32.04
CA ASN A 122 -29.03 -8.27 -31.74
C ASN A 122 -28.87 -8.65 -30.27
N VAL A 123 -27.66 -8.60 -29.71
CA VAL A 123 -27.43 -8.92 -28.30
C VAL A 123 -28.21 -7.97 -27.37
N ILE A 124 -28.25 -6.66 -27.66
CA ILE A 124 -29.07 -5.70 -26.90
C ILE A 124 -30.55 -6.06 -27.02
N TYR A 125 -31.03 -6.37 -28.23
CA TYR A 125 -32.42 -6.79 -28.42
C TYR A 125 -32.76 -8.04 -27.60
N GLN A 126 -31.91 -9.09 -27.63
CA GLN A 126 -32.13 -10.31 -26.87
C GLN A 126 -32.04 -10.09 -25.35
N LEU A 127 -31.16 -9.19 -24.90
CA LEU A 127 -31.08 -8.79 -23.50
C LEU A 127 -32.43 -8.27 -22.99
N TYR A 128 -33.10 -7.41 -23.76
CA TYR A 128 -34.43 -6.86 -23.41
C TYR A 128 -35.60 -7.82 -23.65
N GLN A 129 -35.42 -8.92 -24.39
CA GLN A 129 -36.43 -9.99 -24.51
C GLN A 129 -36.24 -11.12 -23.49
N SER A 130 -35.16 -11.10 -22.72
CA SER A 130 -34.80 -12.17 -21.79
C SER A 130 -35.65 -12.15 -20.53
N ASN A 131 -36.05 -13.33 -20.04
CA ASN A 131 -36.84 -13.49 -18.80
C ASN A 131 -36.12 -14.30 -17.71
N THR A 132 -34.88 -14.73 -17.96
CA THR A 132 -34.09 -15.58 -17.04
C THR A 132 -32.81 -14.90 -16.59
N GLY A 133 -32.42 -15.04 -15.32
CA GLY A 133 -31.21 -14.42 -14.75
C GLY A 133 -29.91 -14.80 -15.47
N LEU A 134 -29.81 -16.06 -15.92
CA LEU A 134 -28.65 -16.53 -16.68
C LEU A 134 -28.49 -15.79 -18.01
N ALA A 135 -29.58 -15.64 -18.77
CA ALA A 135 -29.55 -14.95 -20.06
C ALA A 135 -29.10 -13.49 -19.93
N VAL A 136 -29.65 -12.76 -18.95
CA VAL A 136 -29.25 -11.37 -18.68
C VAL A 136 -27.78 -11.27 -18.29
N GLU A 137 -27.29 -12.15 -17.42
CA GLU A 137 -25.87 -12.19 -17.06
C GLU A 137 -24.95 -12.50 -18.26
N VAL A 138 -25.33 -13.49 -19.07
CA VAL A 138 -24.58 -13.89 -20.28
C VAL A 138 -24.54 -12.76 -21.29
N TYR A 139 -25.68 -12.15 -21.61
CA TYR A 139 -25.73 -11.06 -22.59
C TYR A 139 -25.00 -9.81 -22.10
N CYS A 140 -25.07 -9.46 -20.80
CA CYS A 140 -24.26 -8.36 -20.25
C CYS A 140 -22.75 -8.64 -20.36
N ARG A 141 -22.28 -9.83 -19.96
CA ARG A 141 -20.86 -10.21 -20.10
C ARG A 141 -20.41 -10.25 -21.56
N PHE A 142 -21.30 -10.69 -22.45
CA PHE A 142 -21.03 -10.73 -23.87
C PHE A 142 -20.90 -9.31 -24.44
N LEU A 143 -21.80 -8.40 -24.06
CA LEU A 143 -21.71 -6.98 -24.42
C LEU A 143 -20.41 -6.35 -23.94
N GLN A 144 -19.95 -6.62 -22.71
CA GLN A 144 -18.64 -6.12 -22.26
C GLN A 144 -17.53 -6.52 -23.24
N THR A 145 -17.50 -7.80 -23.61
CA THR A 145 -16.49 -8.35 -24.54
C THR A 145 -16.60 -7.72 -25.93
N LEU A 146 -17.82 -7.54 -26.45
CA LEU A 146 -18.05 -6.98 -27.78
C LEU A 146 -17.74 -5.48 -27.86
N LEU A 147 -18.05 -4.70 -26.82
CA LEU A 147 -17.83 -3.26 -26.80
C LEU A 147 -16.34 -2.90 -26.63
N GLU A 148 -15.53 -3.81 -26.08
CA GLU A 148 -14.06 -3.67 -26.05
C GLU A 148 -13.43 -3.76 -27.44
N LEU A 149 -14.08 -4.42 -28.41
CA LEU A 149 -13.56 -4.57 -29.77
C LEU A 149 -13.60 -3.25 -30.58
N SER A 150 -14.54 -2.34 -30.27
CA SER A 150 -14.68 -1.07 -31.00
C SER A 150 -15.16 0.08 -30.11
N PRO A 151 -14.30 1.08 -29.83
CA PRO A 151 -14.68 2.27 -29.07
C PRO A 151 -15.78 3.11 -29.73
N SER A 152 -15.89 3.09 -31.07
CA SER A 152 -16.92 3.83 -31.78
C SER A 152 -18.31 3.25 -31.53
N ILE A 153 -18.43 1.92 -31.60
CA ILE A 153 -19.67 1.19 -31.32
C ILE A 153 -20.03 1.32 -29.85
N SER A 154 -19.04 1.22 -28.95
CA SER A 154 -19.23 1.49 -27.52
C SER A 154 -19.87 2.86 -27.26
N LYS A 155 -19.35 3.94 -27.85
CA LYS A 155 -19.92 5.29 -27.71
C LYS A 155 -21.34 5.38 -28.26
N GLU A 156 -21.62 4.74 -29.39
CA GLU A 156 -22.94 4.74 -30.02
C GLU A 156 -23.97 3.97 -29.18
N THR A 157 -23.62 2.78 -28.69
CA THR A 157 -24.45 1.98 -27.76
C THR A 157 -24.73 2.75 -26.48
N LEU A 158 -23.70 3.37 -25.88
CA LEU A 158 -23.86 4.19 -24.69
C LEU A 158 -24.77 5.39 -24.95
N SER A 159 -24.62 6.05 -26.10
CA SER A 159 -25.47 7.16 -26.50
C SER A 159 -26.93 6.75 -26.60
N TRP A 160 -27.22 5.57 -27.16
CA TRP A 160 -28.58 5.03 -27.20
C TRP A 160 -29.11 4.70 -25.80
N LEU A 161 -28.37 3.93 -25.00
CA LEU A 161 -28.78 3.56 -23.64
C LEU A 161 -29.09 4.80 -22.78
N LEU A 162 -28.19 5.78 -22.80
CA LEU A 162 -28.33 7.00 -22.02
C LEU A 162 -29.41 7.93 -22.63
N TYR A 163 -29.29 8.33 -23.89
CA TYR A 163 -30.04 9.49 -24.41
C TYR A 163 -31.22 9.16 -25.31
N SER A 164 -31.51 7.89 -25.60
CA SER A 164 -32.70 7.51 -26.36
C SER A 164 -34.00 7.96 -25.66
N GLU A 165 -35.00 8.41 -26.41
CA GLU A 165 -36.33 8.74 -25.87
C GLU A 165 -37.26 7.51 -25.76
N ASP A 166 -36.77 6.31 -26.12
CA ASP A 166 -37.59 5.09 -26.08
C ASP A 166 -37.86 4.60 -24.65
N GLU A 167 -39.10 4.67 -24.18
CA GLU A 167 -39.50 4.25 -22.83
C GLU A 167 -39.24 2.76 -22.56
N ARG A 168 -39.25 1.90 -23.59
CA ARG A 168 -39.07 0.44 -23.43
C ARG A 168 -37.68 0.07 -22.94
N LYS A 169 -36.71 0.99 -23.07
CA LYS A 169 -35.37 0.79 -22.54
C LYS A 169 -35.32 0.87 -21.01
N ASN A 170 -36.32 1.49 -20.38
CA ASN A 170 -36.40 1.73 -18.95
C ASN A 170 -36.91 0.49 -18.21
N ASP A 171 -36.33 -0.67 -18.51
CA ASP A 171 -36.54 -1.89 -17.74
C ASP A 171 -35.60 -1.89 -16.53
N VAL A 172 -36.17 -1.94 -15.32
CA VAL A 172 -35.42 -1.84 -14.06
C VAL A 172 -34.42 -2.99 -13.93
N TRP A 173 -34.79 -4.20 -14.31
CA TRP A 173 -33.96 -5.38 -14.14
C TRP A 173 -32.78 -5.40 -15.11
N VAL A 174 -33.01 -5.02 -16.37
CA VAL A 174 -31.97 -4.88 -17.38
C VAL A 174 -31.01 -3.75 -17.02
N ILE A 175 -31.51 -2.56 -16.66
CA ILE A 175 -30.66 -1.42 -16.31
C ILE A 175 -29.83 -1.70 -15.04
N THR A 176 -30.44 -2.31 -14.01
CA THR A 176 -29.72 -2.74 -12.80
C THR A 176 -28.59 -3.73 -13.16
N SER A 177 -28.85 -4.65 -14.10
CA SER A 177 -27.84 -5.61 -14.57
C SER A 177 -26.73 -4.91 -15.37
N LEU A 178 -27.07 -3.99 -16.27
CA LEU A 178 -26.09 -3.20 -17.03
C LEU A 178 -25.18 -2.38 -16.09
N VAL A 179 -25.74 -1.80 -15.03
CA VAL A 179 -24.98 -1.13 -13.96
C VAL A 179 -24.06 -2.11 -13.23
N LYS A 180 -24.57 -3.28 -12.82
CA LYS A 180 -23.78 -4.32 -12.14
C LYS A 180 -22.57 -4.80 -12.95
N TYR A 181 -22.71 -4.87 -14.27
CA TYR A 181 -21.62 -5.23 -15.18
C TYR A 181 -20.85 -3.99 -15.70
N GLY A 182 -21.03 -2.80 -15.13
CA GLY A 182 -20.23 -1.62 -15.51
C GLY A 182 -20.36 -1.20 -16.98
N LEU A 183 -21.46 -1.59 -17.65
CA LEU A 183 -21.76 -1.22 -19.03
C LEU A 183 -22.32 0.19 -19.13
N ILE A 184 -22.82 0.76 -18.02
CA ILE A 184 -23.31 2.14 -17.93
C ILE A 184 -22.33 2.95 -17.06
N PRO A 185 -21.75 4.04 -17.59
CA PRO A 185 -20.98 4.99 -16.80
C PRO A 185 -21.89 5.70 -15.79
N LEU A 186 -21.73 5.37 -14.51
CA LEU A 186 -22.58 5.89 -13.42
C LEU A 186 -22.60 7.42 -13.38
N GLU A 187 -21.49 8.07 -13.69
CA GLU A 187 -21.40 9.53 -13.68
C GLU A 187 -22.28 10.22 -14.72
N GLU A 188 -22.37 9.66 -15.93
CA GLU A 188 -23.20 10.20 -17.01
C GLU A 188 -24.67 9.85 -16.75
N PHE A 189 -24.91 8.67 -16.17
CA PHE A 189 -26.23 8.19 -15.80
C PHE A 189 -26.84 9.06 -14.68
N ASP A 190 -26.08 9.37 -13.63
CA ASP A 190 -26.48 10.28 -12.54
C ASP A 190 -26.87 11.67 -13.07
N VAL A 191 -26.06 12.26 -13.97
CA VAL A 191 -26.37 13.55 -14.60
C VAL A 191 -27.66 13.48 -15.42
N LYS A 192 -27.83 12.43 -16.22
CA LYS A 192 -29.00 12.24 -17.08
C LYS A 192 -30.27 12.12 -16.23
N LEU A 193 -30.30 11.19 -15.28
CA LEU A 193 -31.46 10.93 -14.44
C LEU A 193 -31.81 12.17 -13.60
N SER A 194 -30.81 12.87 -13.04
CA SER A 194 -31.03 14.11 -12.30
C SER A 194 -31.65 15.19 -13.17
N LYS A 195 -31.22 15.36 -14.43
CA LYS A 195 -31.84 16.32 -15.36
C LYS A 195 -33.29 15.97 -15.68
N GLN A 196 -33.59 14.69 -15.88
CA GLN A 196 -34.96 14.23 -16.12
C GLN A 196 -35.88 14.55 -14.94
N LEU A 197 -35.40 14.32 -13.71
CA LEU A 197 -36.17 14.61 -12.50
C LEU A 197 -36.36 16.12 -12.23
N ASN A 198 -35.39 16.97 -12.61
CA ASN A 198 -35.49 18.41 -12.35
C ASN A 198 -36.32 19.19 -13.40
N HIS A 199 -36.47 18.68 -14.62
CA HIS A 199 -37.14 19.44 -15.70
C HIS A 199 -38.64 19.16 -15.83
N ASN A 200 -39.09 17.90 -15.76
CA ASN A 200 -40.51 17.51 -15.79
C ASN A 200 -40.67 16.03 -15.33
N PRO A 201 -40.65 15.74 -14.03
CA PRO A 201 -40.74 14.37 -13.55
C PRO A 201 -42.17 13.82 -13.70
N THR A 202 -42.33 12.70 -14.40
CA THR A 202 -43.59 11.91 -14.37
C THR A 202 -43.52 10.86 -13.27
N GLU A 203 -44.66 10.37 -12.77
CA GLU A 203 -44.69 9.32 -11.75
C GLU A 203 -43.95 8.04 -12.20
N GLN A 204 -44.07 7.67 -13.47
CA GLN A 204 -43.35 6.52 -14.04
C GLN A 204 -41.83 6.71 -14.02
N HIS A 205 -41.35 7.93 -14.30
CA HIS A 205 -39.92 8.23 -14.21
C HIS A 205 -39.41 8.19 -12.77
N ILE A 206 -40.20 8.72 -11.81
CA ILE A 206 -39.85 8.66 -10.40
C ILE A 206 -39.79 7.22 -9.93
N GLU A 207 -40.81 6.41 -10.23
CA GLU A 207 -40.89 4.99 -9.90
C GLU A 207 -39.68 4.22 -10.44
N PHE A 208 -39.39 4.35 -11.74
CA PHE A 208 -38.25 3.73 -12.39
C PHE A 208 -36.92 4.08 -11.70
N VAL A 209 -36.68 5.36 -11.41
CA VAL A 209 -35.45 5.80 -10.74
C VAL A 209 -35.38 5.27 -9.32
N THR A 210 -36.49 5.31 -8.57
CA THR A 210 -36.52 4.81 -7.19
C THR A 210 -36.25 3.32 -7.12
N GLU A 211 -36.81 2.52 -8.01
CA GLU A 211 -36.66 1.06 -8.02
C GLU A 211 -35.22 0.65 -8.41
N ILE A 212 -34.60 1.34 -9.37
CA ILE A 212 -33.18 1.14 -9.69
C ILE A 212 -32.30 1.43 -8.48
N LEU A 213 -32.51 2.57 -7.81
CA LEU A 213 -31.72 2.95 -6.65
C LEU A 213 -31.94 1.98 -5.48
N GLN A 214 -33.15 1.47 -5.26
CA GLN A 214 -33.41 0.42 -4.28
C GLN A 214 -32.59 -0.84 -4.60
N ASN A 215 -32.63 -1.31 -5.85
CA ASN A 215 -31.90 -2.50 -6.29
C ASN A 215 -30.37 -2.32 -6.24
N CYS A 216 -29.88 -1.10 -6.46
CA CYS A 216 -28.46 -0.81 -6.47
C CYS A 216 -27.88 -0.50 -5.07
N LEU A 217 -28.64 0.20 -4.21
CA LEU A 217 -28.14 0.75 -2.93
C LEU A 217 -28.67 0.05 -1.69
N LEU A 218 -29.88 -0.55 -1.72
CA LEU A 218 -30.57 -1.08 -0.53
C LEU A 218 -30.54 -2.61 -0.41
N THR A 219 -29.76 -3.28 -1.26
CA THR A 219 -29.55 -4.73 -1.17
C THR A 219 -28.50 -5.10 -0.12
N MET A 220 -28.46 -6.38 0.26
CA MET A 220 -27.47 -6.93 1.21
C MET A 220 -26.03 -6.70 0.73
N ASN A 221 -25.80 -6.82 -0.58
CA ASN A 221 -24.54 -6.52 -1.24
C ASN A 221 -24.81 -5.41 -2.27
N PRO A 222 -24.67 -4.13 -1.89
CA PRO A 222 -24.89 -3.00 -2.79
C PRO A 222 -24.03 -3.10 -4.05
N ILE A 223 -24.63 -2.76 -5.18
CA ILE A 223 -23.98 -2.75 -6.50
C ILE A 223 -23.18 -1.46 -6.68
N THR A 224 -23.74 -0.35 -6.19
CA THR A 224 -23.18 0.99 -6.27
C THR A 224 -23.17 1.65 -4.90
N SER A 225 -22.59 2.84 -4.80
CA SER A 225 -22.63 3.65 -3.59
C SER A 225 -23.43 4.95 -3.77
N VAL A 226 -23.80 5.60 -2.66
CA VAL A 226 -24.52 6.88 -2.69
C VAL A 226 -23.67 7.96 -3.39
N GLU A 227 -22.35 7.88 -3.27
CA GLU A 227 -21.41 8.82 -3.89
C GLU A 227 -21.41 8.80 -5.42
N GLU A 228 -21.96 7.74 -6.02
CA GLU A 228 -22.08 7.59 -7.47
C GLU A 228 -23.41 8.15 -8.01
N HIS A 229 -24.39 8.43 -7.13
CA HIS A 229 -25.76 8.87 -7.48
C HIS A 229 -26.16 10.19 -6.81
N VAL A 230 -25.18 11.03 -6.46
CA VAL A 230 -25.39 12.25 -5.65
C VAL A 230 -26.39 13.21 -6.29
N LEU A 231 -26.34 13.40 -7.61
CA LEU A 231 -27.19 14.38 -8.29
C LEU A 231 -28.64 13.89 -8.38
N VAL A 232 -28.85 12.59 -8.57
CA VAL A 232 -30.18 11.96 -8.57
C VAL A 232 -30.79 12.00 -7.18
N VAL A 233 -30.03 11.60 -6.15
CA VAL A 233 -30.51 11.64 -4.77
C VAL A 233 -30.90 13.07 -4.37
N ASN A 234 -30.08 14.06 -4.68
CA ASN A 234 -30.40 15.47 -4.44
C ASN A 234 -31.62 15.97 -5.24
N ALA A 235 -31.91 15.41 -6.41
CA ALA A 235 -33.11 15.73 -7.16
C ALA A 235 -34.36 15.11 -6.50
N LEU A 236 -34.28 13.84 -6.11
CA LEU A 236 -35.37 13.13 -5.42
C LEU A 236 -35.74 13.78 -4.08
N MET A 237 -34.76 14.25 -3.30
CA MET A 237 -35.01 14.96 -2.04
C MET A 237 -35.83 16.26 -2.19
N LYS A 238 -35.95 16.81 -3.40
CA LYS A 238 -36.76 18.02 -3.69
C LYS A 238 -38.18 17.69 -4.15
N LEU A 239 -38.49 16.41 -4.39
CA LEU A 239 -39.79 15.97 -4.87
C LEU A 239 -40.68 15.55 -3.70
N GLU A 240 -41.97 15.83 -3.79
CA GLU A 240 -42.97 15.44 -2.78
C GLU A 240 -43.62 14.06 -3.07
N SER A 241 -43.10 13.31 -4.04
CA SER A 241 -43.63 12.00 -4.40
C SER A 241 -43.43 10.97 -3.28
N PRO A 242 -44.45 10.15 -2.94
CA PRO A 242 -44.35 9.19 -1.83
C PRO A 242 -43.21 8.18 -2.01
N LYS A 243 -42.99 7.68 -3.23
CA LYS A 243 -41.89 6.73 -3.53
C LYS A 243 -40.51 7.37 -3.35
N ALA A 244 -40.37 8.65 -3.72
CA ALA A 244 -39.13 9.38 -3.53
C ALA A 244 -38.86 9.57 -2.03
N VAL A 245 -39.87 9.99 -1.25
CA VAL A 245 -39.75 10.17 0.20
C VAL A 245 -39.42 8.85 0.91
N GLU A 246 -40.08 7.74 0.54
CA GLU A 246 -39.81 6.41 1.10
C GLU A 246 -38.36 5.97 0.86
N LEU A 247 -37.87 6.07 -0.38
CA LEU A 247 -36.49 5.72 -0.71
C LEU A 247 -35.48 6.57 0.09
N ILE A 248 -35.69 7.88 0.18
CA ILE A 248 -34.80 8.75 0.94
C ILE A 248 -34.82 8.37 2.43
N GLN A 249 -35.99 8.08 3.00
CA GLN A 249 -36.11 7.63 4.39
C GLN A 249 -35.37 6.31 4.63
N ASP A 250 -35.43 5.36 3.69
CA ASP A 250 -34.71 4.09 3.78
C ASP A 250 -33.19 4.29 3.73
N LEU A 251 -32.71 5.16 2.84
CA LEU A 251 -31.29 5.53 2.75
C LEU A 251 -30.81 6.23 4.02
N GLU A 252 -31.61 7.15 4.58
CA GLU A 252 -31.33 7.82 5.85
C GLU A 252 -31.26 6.83 7.00
N ASN A 253 -32.25 5.93 7.09
CA ASN A 253 -32.30 4.89 8.12
C ASN A 253 -31.07 3.99 8.05
N ARG A 254 -30.71 3.49 6.86
CA ARG A 254 -29.52 2.65 6.66
C ARG A 254 -28.25 3.39 7.07
N SER A 255 -28.08 4.64 6.64
CA SER A 255 -26.88 5.41 6.98
C SER A 255 -26.79 5.74 8.46
N ASN A 256 -27.91 6.06 9.12
CA ASN A 256 -27.92 6.41 10.54
C ASN A 256 -27.75 5.21 11.46
N GLN A 257 -28.28 4.04 11.08
CA GLN A 257 -28.11 2.80 11.84
C GLN A 257 -26.63 2.40 11.99
N LEU A 258 -25.83 2.59 10.95
CA LEU A 258 -24.37 2.32 10.97
C LEU A 258 -23.63 3.13 12.05
N TYR A 259 -24.14 4.34 12.37
CA TYR A 259 -23.49 5.30 13.25
C TYR A 259 -24.29 5.63 14.51
N LYS A 260 -25.31 4.85 14.85
CA LYS A 260 -26.27 5.16 15.92
C LYS A 260 -25.61 5.48 17.27
N HIS A 261 -24.52 4.80 17.59
CA HIS A 261 -23.77 5.00 18.84
C HIS A 261 -22.73 6.14 18.78
N LEU A 262 -22.39 6.60 17.57
CA LEU A 262 -21.32 7.58 17.33
C LEU A 262 -21.87 8.96 16.98
N ASN A 263 -23.10 9.05 16.45
CA ASN A 263 -23.74 10.30 16.09
C ASN A 263 -25.17 10.38 16.63
N PRO A 264 -25.38 10.99 17.81
CA PRO A 264 -26.71 11.11 18.42
C PRO A 264 -27.65 12.05 17.64
N LYS A 265 -27.14 12.86 16.70
CA LYS A 265 -27.96 13.76 15.87
C LYS A 265 -28.64 13.05 14.70
N ASN A 266 -28.27 11.81 14.37
CA ASN A 266 -28.82 11.03 13.25
C ASN A 266 -28.87 11.79 11.92
N ASP A 267 -27.83 12.57 11.62
CA ASP A 267 -27.67 13.31 10.37
C ASP A 267 -26.51 12.77 9.51
N SER A 268 -26.19 11.49 9.68
CA SER A 268 -25.06 10.82 9.02
C SER A 268 -25.23 10.78 7.51
N PHE A 269 -26.47 10.59 7.03
CA PHE A 269 -26.80 10.62 5.61
C PHE A 269 -26.52 11.98 4.98
N SER A 270 -26.99 13.05 5.61
CA SER A 270 -26.79 14.43 5.13
C SER A 270 -25.29 14.80 5.07
N LEU A 271 -24.51 14.38 6.07
CA LEU A 271 -23.06 14.58 6.08
C LEU A 271 -22.35 13.75 4.99
N ARG A 272 -22.82 12.52 4.74
CA ARG A 272 -22.29 11.65 3.68
C ARG A 272 -22.58 12.24 2.30
N LEU A 273 -23.79 12.76 2.07
CA LEU A 273 -24.15 13.47 0.84
C LEU A 273 -23.29 14.73 0.63
N LEU A 274 -23.06 15.52 1.68
CA LEU A 274 -22.21 16.71 1.60
C LEU A 274 -20.77 16.35 1.19
N PHE A 275 -20.22 15.26 1.72
CA PHE A 275 -18.91 14.75 1.32
C PHE A 275 -18.92 14.21 -0.12
N ALA A 276 -20.00 13.54 -0.51
CA ALA A 276 -20.19 13.02 -1.86
C ALA A 276 -20.26 14.13 -2.92
N GLU A 277 -20.94 15.24 -2.63
CA GLU A 277 -20.94 16.45 -3.47
C GLU A 277 -19.51 16.99 -3.66
N TRP A 278 -18.71 17.01 -2.59
CA TRP A 278 -17.31 17.43 -2.69
C TRP A 278 -16.48 16.50 -3.57
N ILE A 279 -16.64 15.18 -3.45
CA ILE A 279 -16.00 14.20 -4.34
C ILE A 279 -16.37 14.53 -5.79
N ARG A 280 -17.65 14.78 -6.07
CA ARG A 280 -18.14 15.11 -7.40
C ARG A 280 -17.51 16.39 -7.95
N VAL A 281 -17.43 17.44 -7.14
CA VAL A 281 -16.79 18.72 -7.53
C VAL A 281 -15.31 18.52 -7.86
N CYS A 282 -14.60 17.66 -7.14
CA CYS A 282 -13.20 17.35 -7.40
C CYS A 282 -12.95 16.59 -8.71
N ARG A 283 -13.97 15.94 -9.28
CA ARG A 283 -13.87 15.26 -10.58
C ARG A 283 -14.05 16.20 -11.77
N ILE A 284 -14.60 17.40 -11.56
CA ILE A 284 -14.83 18.36 -12.64
C ILE A 284 -13.50 19.04 -13.01
N ASN A 285 -13.00 18.74 -14.21
CA ASN A 285 -11.69 19.23 -14.70
C ASN A 285 -11.59 20.76 -14.84
N THR A 286 -12.72 21.48 -14.92
CA THR A 286 -12.77 22.93 -15.10
C THR A 286 -12.90 23.72 -13.79
N THR A 287 -12.94 23.05 -12.63
CA THR A 287 -13.15 23.72 -11.33
C THR A 287 -11.94 24.55 -10.92
N THR A 288 -12.18 25.80 -10.51
CA THR A 288 -11.15 26.74 -10.05
C THR A 288 -10.83 26.58 -8.57
N ASN A 289 -9.62 27.01 -8.16
CA ASN A 289 -9.19 27.02 -6.76
C ASN A 289 -10.11 27.86 -5.84
N THR A 290 -10.79 28.87 -6.39
CA THR A 290 -11.74 29.71 -5.65
C THR A 290 -13.00 28.93 -5.29
N LEU A 291 -13.56 28.15 -6.22
CA LEU A 291 -14.72 27.30 -5.98
C LEU A 291 -14.42 26.20 -4.94
N TYR A 292 -13.26 25.55 -5.05
CA TYR A 292 -12.82 24.58 -4.03
C TYR A 292 -12.76 25.20 -2.63
N LYS A 293 -12.20 26.40 -2.52
CA LYS A 293 -12.11 27.12 -1.24
C LYS A 293 -13.49 27.45 -0.68
N GLN A 294 -14.40 27.97 -1.50
CA GLN A 294 -15.77 28.32 -1.09
C GLN A 294 -16.55 27.08 -0.64
N PHE A 295 -16.45 25.97 -1.37
CA PHE A 295 -17.13 24.73 -1.01
C PHE A 295 -16.56 24.14 0.29
N ALA A 296 -15.23 24.08 0.43
CA ALA A 296 -14.59 23.64 1.67
C ALA A 296 -14.99 24.51 2.87
N GLN A 297 -15.16 25.82 2.67
CA GLN A 297 -15.63 26.74 3.71
C GLN A 297 -17.09 26.46 4.11
N ARG A 298 -17.96 26.14 3.14
CA ARG A 298 -19.35 25.69 3.40
C ARG A 298 -19.39 24.40 4.21
N ILE A 299 -18.55 23.41 3.86
CA ILE A 299 -18.48 22.16 4.64
C ILE A 299 -18.01 22.47 6.06
N LEU A 300 -16.88 23.20 6.18
CA LEU A 300 -16.27 23.51 7.47
C LEU A 300 -17.27 24.23 8.38
N SER A 301 -18.03 25.20 7.90
CA SER A 301 -19.02 25.92 8.72
C SER A 301 -20.15 25.02 9.22
N GLN A 302 -20.57 24.01 8.44
CA GLN A 302 -21.62 23.06 8.81
C GLN A 302 -21.17 22.00 9.83
N VAL A 303 -19.87 21.64 9.83
CA VAL A 303 -19.33 20.60 10.72
C VAL A 303 -18.62 21.14 11.96
N SER A 304 -18.27 22.43 11.98
CA SER A 304 -17.51 23.05 13.09
C SER A 304 -18.37 23.48 14.29
N SER A 305 -19.62 23.02 14.41
CA SER A 305 -20.48 23.38 15.56
C SER A 305 -19.93 22.85 16.89
N SER A 306 -19.24 21.71 16.87
CA SER A 306 -18.54 21.14 18.02
C SER A 306 -17.36 20.29 17.54
N THR A 307 -16.37 20.09 18.41
CA THR A 307 -15.23 19.22 18.11
C THR A 307 -15.69 17.79 17.77
N ASP A 308 -16.67 17.27 18.50
CA ASP A 308 -17.19 15.92 18.28
C ASP A 308 -17.84 15.76 16.91
N ARG A 309 -18.60 16.78 16.46
CA ARG A 309 -19.20 16.78 15.12
C ARG A 309 -18.13 16.80 14.03
N LEU A 310 -17.09 17.61 14.21
CA LEU A 310 -15.96 17.66 13.28
C LEU A 310 -15.23 16.31 13.21
N CYS A 311 -14.92 15.71 14.36
CA CYS A 311 -14.28 14.40 14.43
C CYS A 311 -15.17 13.28 13.85
N PHE A 312 -16.49 13.34 14.07
CA PHE A 312 -17.44 12.43 13.45
C PHE A 312 -17.44 12.55 11.93
N PHE A 313 -17.46 13.77 11.40
CA PHE A 313 -17.36 13.99 9.95
C PHE A 313 -16.06 13.43 9.36
N PHE A 314 -14.93 13.60 10.04
CA PHE A 314 -13.67 12.98 9.62
C PHE A 314 -13.73 11.46 9.66
N ARG A 315 -14.38 10.87 10.66
CA ARG A 315 -14.53 9.42 10.78
C ARG A 315 -15.39 8.87 9.64
N LEU A 316 -16.56 9.45 9.43
CA LEU A 316 -17.47 9.13 8.33
C LEU A 316 -16.74 9.19 6.99
N SER A 317 -16.07 10.31 6.70
CA SER A 317 -15.34 10.51 5.43
C SER A 317 -14.21 9.49 5.26
N THR A 318 -13.49 9.17 6.34
CA THR A 318 -12.41 8.17 6.32
C THR A 318 -12.94 6.77 6.03
N GLU A 319 -13.99 6.34 6.72
CA GLU A 319 -14.63 5.03 6.52
C GLU A 319 -15.24 4.90 5.13
N THR A 320 -15.93 5.93 4.64
CA THR A 320 -16.42 6.01 3.25
C THR A 320 -15.27 5.87 2.25
N CYS A 321 -14.14 6.57 2.45
CA CYS A 321 -12.99 6.45 1.55
C CYS A 321 -12.39 5.04 1.52
N ILE A 322 -12.43 4.31 2.63
CA ILE A 322 -11.91 2.94 2.73
C ILE A 322 -12.89 1.97 2.05
N GLU A 323 -14.19 2.14 2.28
CA GLU A 323 -15.26 1.38 1.62
C GLU A 323 -15.19 1.51 0.10
N LEU A 324 -15.03 2.74 -0.40
CA LEU A 324 -15.00 3.06 -1.83
C LEU A 324 -13.65 2.81 -2.50
N TYR A 325 -12.67 2.17 -1.85
CA TYR A 325 -11.33 2.04 -2.42
C TYR A 325 -11.19 0.84 -3.36
N PRO A 326 -10.99 1.10 -4.67
CA PRO A 326 -10.19 0.23 -5.52
C PRO A 326 -8.81 0.87 -5.82
N PRO A 327 -7.72 0.08 -5.88
CA PRO A 327 -6.36 0.60 -6.11
C PRO A 327 -6.19 1.42 -7.40
N ALA A 328 -6.97 1.11 -8.44
CA ALA A 328 -6.85 1.72 -9.75
C ALA A 328 -7.41 3.16 -9.81
N ARG A 329 -8.33 3.54 -8.91
CA ARG A 329 -9.01 4.85 -8.93
C ARG A 329 -9.26 5.37 -7.50
N PRO A 330 -8.22 5.84 -6.78
CA PRO A 330 -8.33 6.31 -5.40
C PRO A 330 -8.92 7.73 -5.27
N GLN A 331 -9.88 8.09 -6.13
CA GLN A 331 -10.38 9.47 -6.29
C GLN A 331 -11.05 10.01 -5.03
N ALA A 332 -11.79 9.16 -4.29
CA ALA A 332 -12.44 9.57 -3.04
C ALA A 332 -11.41 9.98 -1.98
N ILE A 333 -10.31 9.22 -1.87
CA ILE A 333 -9.19 9.54 -0.97
C ILE A 333 -8.53 10.85 -1.40
N ASP A 334 -8.24 11.03 -2.69
CA ASP A 334 -7.60 12.26 -3.19
C ASP A 334 -8.48 13.50 -2.93
N ALA A 335 -9.79 13.37 -3.15
CA ALA A 335 -10.75 14.42 -2.84
C ALA A 335 -10.78 14.71 -1.32
N TYR A 336 -10.81 13.67 -0.48
CA TYR A 336 -10.80 13.83 0.97
C TYR A 336 -9.56 14.56 1.47
N THR A 337 -8.36 14.14 1.04
CA THR A 337 -7.12 14.77 1.48
C THR A 337 -7.03 16.22 1.03
N LYS A 338 -7.54 16.53 -0.17
CA LYS A 338 -7.64 17.89 -0.69
C LYS A 338 -8.59 18.74 0.17
N LEU A 339 -9.74 18.21 0.58
CA LEU A 339 -10.67 18.88 1.49
C LEU A 339 -9.98 19.27 2.79
N ILE A 340 -9.29 18.33 3.42
CA ILE A 340 -8.54 18.57 4.66
C ILE A 340 -7.47 19.64 4.45
N GLY A 341 -6.74 19.60 3.35
CA GLY A 341 -5.77 20.65 2.99
C GLY A 341 -6.40 22.04 2.90
N TYR A 342 -7.59 22.18 2.30
CA TYR A 342 -8.33 23.45 2.28
C TYR A 342 -8.83 23.85 3.67
N MET A 343 -9.41 22.93 4.43
CA MET A 343 -9.87 23.20 5.80
C MET A 343 -8.72 23.74 6.65
N VAL A 344 -7.51 23.16 6.55
CA VAL A 344 -6.31 23.61 7.30
C VAL A 344 -5.92 25.01 6.88
N ARG A 345 -5.90 25.30 5.58
CA ARG A 345 -5.60 26.65 5.07
C ARG A 345 -6.64 27.70 5.50
N LEU A 346 -7.88 27.31 5.76
CA LEU A 346 -8.96 28.19 6.23
C LEU A 346 -8.86 28.53 7.73
N GLN A 347 -8.04 27.83 8.51
CA GLN A 347 -7.86 28.14 9.93
C GLN A 347 -7.11 29.45 10.13
N GLU A 348 -7.55 30.21 11.14
CA GLU A 348 -7.09 31.57 11.43
C GLU A 348 -5.64 31.64 11.89
N ASN A 349 -5.20 30.69 12.73
CA ASN A 349 -3.87 30.71 13.34
C ASN A 349 -3.18 29.33 13.32
N ASN A 350 -1.88 29.32 13.59
CA ASN A 350 -1.05 28.10 13.55
C ASN A 350 -1.50 27.05 14.57
N MET A 351 -1.98 27.46 15.74
CA MET A 351 -2.47 26.54 16.77
C MET A 351 -3.73 25.80 16.31
N ALA A 352 -4.69 26.50 15.70
CA ALA A 352 -5.91 25.92 15.13
C ALA A 352 -5.59 24.98 13.96
N ARG A 353 -4.62 25.34 13.11
CA ARG A 353 -4.10 24.46 12.04
C ARG A 353 -3.58 23.15 12.61
N ILE A 354 -2.66 23.23 13.58
CA ILE A 354 -2.06 22.04 14.22
C ILE A 354 -3.14 21.22 14.93
N LYS A 355 -4.07 21.86 15.66
CA LYS A 355 -5.16 21.17 16.36
C LYS A 355 -6.04 20.37 15.41
N MET A 356 -6.41 20.94 14.27
CA MET A 356 -7.23 20.24 13.29
C MET A 356 -6.47 19.11 12.60
N ILE A 357 -5.17 19.29 12.31
CA ILE A 357 -4.28 18.22 11.83
C ILE A 357 -4.24 17.07 12.85
N SER A 358 -4.10 17.38 14.14
CA SER A 358 -4.11 16.38 15.20
C SER A 358 -5.46 15.65 15.26
N HIS A 359 -6.59 16.36 15.17
CA HIS A 359 -7.91 15.72 15.19
C HIS A 359 -8.09 14.74 14.03
N VAL A 360 -7.82 15.16 12.78
CA VAL A 360 -8.03 14.29 11.62
C VAL A 360 -7.11 13.07 11.64
N LEU A 361 -5.83 13.25 12.01
CA LEU A 361 -4.89 12.13 12.09
C LEU A 361 -5.23 11.18 13.24
N SER A 362 -5.64 11.68 14.41
CA SER A 362 -6.12 10.84 15.52
C SER A 362 -7.35 10.02 15.12
N VAL A 363 -8.30 10.61 14.39
CA VAL A 363 -9.46 9.88 13.87
C VAL A 363 -9.03 8.78 12.89
N ILE A 364 -8.10 9.07 11.98
CA ILE A 364 -7.56 8.05 11.06
C ILE A 364 -6.89 6.90 11.83
N VAL A 365 -6.11 7.20 12.87
CA VAL A 365 -5.49 6.18 13.74
C VAL A 365 -6.56 5.31 14.41
N LEU A 366 -7.63 5.90 14.94
CA LEU A 366 -8.72 5.14 15.55
C LEU A 366 -9.44 4.24 14.55
N VAL A 367 -9.65 4.70 13.32
CA VAL A 367 -10.24 3.87 12.25
C VAL A 367 -9.30 2.74 11.85
N ILE A 368 -7.99 2.99 11.73
CA ILE A 368 -6.99 1.93 11.48
C ILE A 368 -7.04 0.89 12.60
N ALA A 369 -7.06 1.33 13.86
CA ALA A 369 -7.07 0.42 15.00
C ALA A 369 -8.32 -0.46 15.02
N HIS A 370 -9.49 0.14 14.82
CA HIS A 370 -10.76 -0.59 14.77
C HIS A 370 -10.81 -1.60 13.61
N GLN A 371 -10.34 -1.22 12.42
CA GLN A 371 -10.32 -2.11 11.25
C GLN A 371 -9.28 -3.23 11.40
N HIS A 372 -8.10 -2.92 11.95
CA HIS A 372 -7.04 -3.90 12.18
C HIS A 372 -7.48 -4.97 13.20
N GLU A 373 -8.14 -4.56 14.29
CA GLU A 373 -8.67 -5.47 15.30
C GLU A 373 -9.80 -6.35 14.75
N ASN A 374 -10.77 -5.77 14.04
CA ASN A 374 -11.94 -6.49 13.54
C ASN A 374 -11.65 -7.41 12.35
N GLN A 375 -10.79 -6.97 11.42
CA GLN A 375 -10.51 -7.73 10.19
C GLN A 375 -9.33 -8.69 10.34
N SER A 376 -8.43 -8.46 11.29
CA SER A 376 -7.26 -9.29 11.56
C SER A 376 -6.49 -9.66 10.28
N ILE A 377 -6.53 -10.92 9.84
CA ILE A 377 -5.84 -11.43 8.64
C ILE A 377 -6.35 -10.78 7.34
N HIS A 378 -7.61 -10.33 7.32
CA HIS A 378 -8.22 -9.67 6.17
C HIS A 378 -7.96 -8.16 6.11
N PHE A 379 -7.24 -7.60 7.08
CA PHE A 379 -6.95 -6.17 7.12
C PHE A 379 -6.19 -5.71 5.87
N ASN A 380 -6.77 -4.75 5.14
CA ASN A 380 -6.17 -4.19 3.94
C ASN A 380 -5.47 -2.85 4.24
N GLN A 381 -4.14 -2.88 4.30
CA GLN A 381 -3.31 -1.69 4.58
C GLN A 381 -3.23 -0.67 3.42
N LYS A 382 -3.63 -1.02 2.19
CA LYS A 382 -3.47 -0.20 0.98
C LYS A 382 -4.27 1.12 1.00
N PRO A 383 -5.58 1.15 1.33
CA PRO A 383 -6.33 2.40 1.41
C PRO A 383 -5.71 3.37 2.41
N PHE A 384 -5.27 2.87 3.58
CA PHE A 384 -4.65 3.68 4.62
C PHE A 384 -3.28 4.23 4.22
N LEU A 385 -2.47 3.45 3.48
CA LEU A 385 -1.22 3.95 2.89
C LEU A 385 -1.49 5.11 1.93
N LYS A 386 -2.45 4.94 1.01
CA LYS A 386 -2.82 5.97 0.05
C LYS A 386 -3.37 7.22 0.74
N LEU A 387 -4.19 7.05 1.78
CA LEU A 387 -4.74 8.13 2.57
C LEU A 387 -3.65 8.92 3.31
N LEU A 388 -2.82 8.27 4.13
CA LEU A 388 -1.80 8.95 4.92
C LEU A 388 -0.72 9.60 4.04
N SER A 389 -0.30 8.95 2.95
CA SER A 389 0.67 9.52 2.01
C SER A 389 0.13 10.74 1.26
N SER A 390 -1.11 10.69 0.76
CA SER A 390 -1.73 11.81 0.04
C SER A 390 -2.05 12.95 1.00
N LEU A 391 -2.50 12.63 2.21
CA LEU A 391 -2.75 13.61 3.27
C LEU A 391 -1.46 14.31 3.69
N PHE A 392 -0.36 13.57 3.84
CA PHE A 392 0.94 14.16 4.13
C PHE A 392 1.32 15.23 3.09
N ILE A 393 1.14 14.94 1.79
CA ILE A 393 1.46 15.88 0.71
C ILE A 393 0.58 17.14 0.81
N GLU A 394 -0.72 16.98 1.00
CA GLU A 394 -1.65 18.12 1.13
C GLU A 394 -1.36 18.98 2.36
N LEU A 395 -1.07 18.34 3.51
CA LEU A 395 -0.74 19.04 4.75
C LEU A 395 0.63 19.71 4.70
N ASN A 396 1.62 19.08 4.06
CA ASN A 396 2.91 19.68 3.77
C ASN A 396 2.72 20.97 2.96
N ASN A 397 1.92 20.91 1.88
CA ASN A 397 1.59 22.06 1.06
C ASN A 397 0.71 23.11 1.76
N ALA A 398 -0.04 22.72 2.80
CA ALA A 398 -0.86 23.63 3.59
C ALA A 398 -0.07 24.38 4.67
N THR A 399 1.05 23.81 5.13
CA THR A 399 1.84 24.32 6.25
C THR A 399 3.21 24.89 5.86
N ASN A 400 3.75 24.53 4.69
CA ASN A 400 5.12 24.89 4.27
C ASN A 400 5.46 26.39 4.27
N ARG A 401 4.47 27.28 4.21
CA ARG A 401 4.68 28.75 4.23
C ARG A 401 5.04 29.29 5.61
N ASP A 402 4.70 28.57 6.68
CA ASP A 402 4.91 29.00 8.06
C ASP A 402 5.76 27.96 8.80
N LYS A 403 6.95 28.37 9.25
CA LYS A 403 7.92 27.46 9.90
C LYS A 403 7.37 26.80 11.17
N HIS A 404 6.60 27.53 11.98
CA HIS A 404 6.04 27.00 13.23
C HIS A 404 4.91 26.01 12.98
N ALA A 405 3.99 26.35 12.07
CA ALA A 405 2.93 25.43 11.66
C ALA A 405 3.52 24.16 11.03
N HIS A 406 4.55 24.32 10.21
CA HIS A 406 5.23 23.20 9.55
C HIS A 406 5.93 22.28 10.56
N ALA A 407 6.73 22.83 11.48
CA ALA A 407 7.38 22.05 12.53
C ALA A 407 6.37 21.32 13.44
N GLY A 408 5.25 21.98 13.76
CA GLY A 408 4.13 21.38 14.48
C GLY A 408 3.51 20.21 13.73
N PHE A 409 3.22 20.39 12.44
CA PHE A 409 2.72 19.32 11.56
C PHE A 409 3.66 18.12 11.51
N ILE A 410 4.95 18.32 11.26
CA ILE A 410 5.94 17.24 11.23
C ILE A 410 5.97 16.50 12.56
N THR A 411 5.91 17.21 13.69
CA THR A 411 5.85 16.58 15.03
C THR A 411 4.60 15.70 15.18
N VAL A 412 3.41 16.22 14.84
CA VAL A 412 2.15 15.48 14.95
C VAL A 412 2.14 14.25 14.04
N TYR A 413 2.55 14.39 12.78
CA TYR A 413 2.61 13.29 11.83
C TYR A 413 3.60 12.20 12.28
N SER A 414 4.73 12.60 12.85
CA SER A 414 5.72 11.68 13.41
C SER A 414 5.19 10.91 14.62
N ASN A 415 4.44 11.58 15.50
CA ASN A 415 3.77 10.91 16.62
C ASN A 415 2.74 9.89 16.13
N VAL A 416 2.00 10.20 15.06
CA VAL A 416 1.06 9.27 14.43
C VAL A 416 1.77 8.02 13.89
N LEU A 417 2.90 8.19 13.20
CA LEU A 417 3.71 7.05 12.77
C LEU A 417 4.21 6.24 13.98
N TYR A 418 4.67 6.89 15.05
CA TYR A 418 5.12 6.17 16.24
C TYR A 418 3.98 5.41 16.93
N THR A 419 2.79 5.98 17.03
CA THR A 419 1.59 5.29 17.55
C THR A 419 1.23 4.08 16.68
N LEU A 420 1.38 4.18 15.36
CA LEU A 420 1.11 3.11 14.41
C LEU A 420 2.30 2.15 14.21
N GLU A 421 3.23 2.07 15.17
CA GLU A 421 4.43 1.25 15.01
C GLU A 421 4.11 -0.22 14.68
N PRO A 422 4.97 -0.90 13.89
CA PRO A 422 4.70 -2.26 13.43
C PRO A 422 4.51 -3.30 14.56
N SER A 423 5.10 -3.08 15.73
CA SER A 423 4.93 -3.93 16.91
C SER A 423 3.49 -3.96 17.41
N GLN A 424 2.76 -2.84 17.31
CA GLN A 424 1.35 -2.73 17.68
C GLN A 424 0.43 -3.08 16.51
N PHE A 425 0.80 -2.68 15.30
CA PHE A 425 0.00 -2.86 14.08
C PHE A 425 0.76 -3.69 13.03
N PRO A 426 0.99 -5.00 13.24
CA PRO A 426 1.80 -5.83 12.34
C PRO A 426 1.20 -5.93 10.93
N GLY A 427 -0.13 -5.87 10.81
CA GLY A 427 -0.83 -5.86 9.51
C GLY A 427 -0.59 -4.59 8.68
N PHE A 428 -0.06 -3.53 9.29
CA PHE A 428 0.25 -2.24 8.66
C PHE A 428 1.76 -2.04 8.45
N ALA A 429 2.61 -3.01 8.80
CA ALA A 429 4.07 -2.86 8.84
C ALA A 429 4.69 -2.41 7.49
N PHE A 430 4.21 -2.94 6.36
CA PHE A 430 4.73 -2.57 5.03
C PHE A 430 4.37 -1.13 4.64
N SER A 431 3.10 -0.75 4.85
CA SER A 431 2.63 0.62 4.64
C SER A 431 3.35 1.59 5.57
N TRP A 432 3.54 1.21 6.84
CA TRP A 432 4.28 1.99 7.82
C TRP A 432 5.72 2.29 7.35
N LEU A 433 6.46 1.27 6.91
CA LEU A 433 7.82 1.46 6.42
C LEU A 433 7.85 2.41 5.21
N GLN A 434 6.90 2.29 4.29
CA GLN A 434 6.81 3.19 3.13
C GLN A 434 6.49 4.64 3.52
N LEU A 435 5.66 4.86 4.55
CA LEU A 435 5.36 6.20 5.06
C LEU A 435 6.56 6.81 5.78
N PHE A 436 7.25 6.02 6.63
CA PHE A 436 8.46 6.47 7.31
C PHE A 436 9.59 6.78 6.31
N SER A 437 9.81 5.92 5.32
CA SER A 437 10.83 6.10 4.28
C SER A 437 10.38 7.00 3.12
N HIS A 438 9.28 7.74 3.26
CA HIS A 438 8.74 8.53 2.16
C HIS A 438 9.69 9.68 1.78
N ARG A 439 9.97 9.81 0.48
CA ARG A 439 10.97 10.76 -0.08
C ARG A 439 10.75 12.23 0.27
N LEU A 440 9.54 12.62 0.65
CA LEU A 440 9.24 13.99 1.11
C LEU A 440 9.27 14.12 2.62
N TYR A 441 9.04 13.04 3.37
CA TYR A 441 8.95 13.11 4.84
C TYR A 441 10.31 12.95 5.49
N LEU A 442 11.05 11.90 5.13
CA LEU A 442 12.34 11.59 5.75
C LEU A 442 13.34 12.76 5.66
N PRO A 443 13.52 13.45 4.51
CA PRO A 443 14.44 14.59 4.45
C PRO A 443 14.04 15.75 5.36
N LEU A 444 12.75 15.96 5.62
CA LEU A 444 12.28 17.04 6.50
C LEU A 444 12.67 16.83 7.97
N LEU A 445 13.03 15.60 8.37
CA LEU A 445 13.59 15.33 9.70
C LEU A 445 15.04 15.81 9.84
N PHE A 446 15.70 16.13 8.72
CA PHE A 446 17.09 16.60 8.66
C PHE A 446 17.24 18.02 8.10
N ALA A 447 16.24 18.53 7.38
CA ALA A 447 16.31 19.78 6.62
C ALA A 447 16.00 21.05 7.45
N THR A 448 16.83 21.37 8.44
CA THR A 448 16.69 22.63 9.21
C THR A 448 18.03 23.26 9.56
N ASP A 449 18.18 24.56 9.27
CA ASP A 449 19.36 25.37 9.65
C ASP A 449 19.41 25.66 11.17
N GLN A 450 18.30 25.46 11.88
CA GLN A 450 18.22 25.64 13.33
C GLN A 450 18.65 24.36 14.04
N GLU A 451 19.69 24.46 14.89
CA GLU A 451 20.26 23.32 15.61
C GLU A 451 19.22 22.57 16.47
N GLU A 452 18.40 23.28 17.25
CA GLU A 452 17.36 22.68 18.10
C GLU A 452 16.32 21.89 17.29
N ALA A 453 15.88 22.44 16.16
CA ALA A 453 14.92 21.78 15.28
C ALA A 453 15.53 20.54 14.62
N SER A 454 16.80 20.62 14.24
CA SER A 454 17.57 19.50 13.66
C SER A 454 17.71 18.37 14.68
N GLN A 455 18.06 18.69 15.93
CA GLN A 455 18.17 17.70 16.99
C GLN A 455 16.82 17.02 17.29
N LYS A 456 15.72 17.80 17.28
CA LYS A 456 14.37 17.25 17.46
C LYS A 456 13.99 16.30 16.31
N GLY A 457 14.25 16.69 15.06
CA GLY A 457 14.01 15.85 13.88
C GLY A 457 14.82 14.56 13.89
N GLN A 458 16.10 14.62 14.25
CA GLN A 458 16.95 13.44 14.43
C GLN A 458 16.46 12.54 15.56
N THR A 459 16.01 13.11 16.68
CA THR A 459 15.42 12.34 17.79
C THR A 459 14.17 11.60 17.35
N ILE A 460 13.32 12.23 16.54
CA ILE A 460 12.14 11.59 15.94
C ILE A 460 12.57 10.45 15.01
N CYS A 461 13.51 10.70 14.10
CA CYS A 461 14.02 9.68 13.18
C CYS A 461 14.57 8.48 13.97
N PHE A 462 15.34 8.73 15.03
CA PHE A 462 15.89 7.69 15.90
C PHE A 462 14.82 6.86 16.60
N LYS A 463 13.72 7.48 17.06
CA LYS A 463 12.58 6.74 17.62
C LYS A 463 11.91 5.82 16.58
N LEU A 464 11.64 6.35 15.39
CA LEU A 464 10.97 5.59 14.32
C LEU A 464 11.84 4.44 13.80
N ILE A 465 13.12 4.67 13.50
CA ILE A 465 14.04 3.59 13.09
C ILE A 465 14.18 2.55 14.20
N SER A 466 14.18 2.95 15.47
CA SER A 466 14.26 2.01 16.59
C SER A 466 13.01 1.14 16.68
N ALA A 467 11.81 1.70 16.50
CA ALA A 467 10.56 0.94 16.45
C ALA A 467 10.58 -0.08 15.29
N HIS A 468 11.03 0.35 14.11
CA HIS A 468 11.18 -0.50 12.92
C HIS A 468 12.14 -1.68 13.15
N LEU A 469 13.35 -1.40 13.64
CA LEU A 469 14.36 -2.42 13.89
C LEU A 469 13.97 -3.34 15.04
N SER A 470 13.27 -2.83 16.06
CA SER A 470 12.74 -3.66 17.15
C SER A 470 11.72 -4.67 16.65
N PHE A 471 10.79 -4.25 15.78
CA PHE A 471 9.84 -5.17 15.16
C PHE A 471 10.54 -6.18 14.25
N LEU A 472 11.50 -5.75 13.44
CA LEU A 472 12.31 -6.66 12.63
C LEU A 472 13.00 -7.71 13.52
N ASN A 473 13.59 -7.31 14.64
CA ASN A 473 14.23 -8.21 15.58
C ASN A 473 13.24 -9.28 16.10
N GLN A 474 12.02 -8.89 16.47
CA GLN A 474 10.98 -9.82 16.90
C GLN A 474 10.65 -10.86 15.81
N LEU A 475 10.54 -10.43 14.54
CA LEU A 475 10.32 -11.35 13.42
C LEU A 475 11.50 -12.32 13.22
N LEU A 476 12.73 -11.81 13.37
CA LEU A 476 13.94 -12.59 13.17
C LEU A 476 14.23 -13.58 14.30
N GLN A 477 13.79 -13.31 15.54
CA GLN A 477 13.94 -14.23 16.66
C GLN A 477 13.22 -15.56 16.44
N GLN A 478 12.14 -15.57 15.65
CA GLN A 478 11.40 -16.78 15.31
C GLN A 478 12.14 -17.70 14.32
N ARG A 479 13.30 -17.28 13.78
CA ARG A 479 14.07 -18.09 12.80
C ARG A 479 14.58 -19.41 13.35
N SER A 480 14.82 -19.48 14.66
CA SER A 480 15.39 -20.67 15.30
C SER A 480 14.41 -21.85 15.26
N SER A 481 13.11 -21.59 15.10
CA SER A 481 12.07 -22.61 15.04
C SER A 481 11.49 -22.83 13.64
N ARG A 482 11.62 -21.87 12.70
CA ARG A 482 11.07 -22.01 11.34
C ARG A 482 11.81 -21.20 10.27
N ARG A 483 11.59 -21.57 9.01
CA ARG A 483 12.02 -20.80 7.84
C ARG A 483 11.23 -19.49 7.73
N PHE A 484 11.87 -18.46 7.16
CA PHE A 484 11.20 -17.20 6.84
C PHE A 484 10.17 -17.39 5.72
N THR A 485 8.99 -16.82 5.96
CA THR A 485 7.92 -16.61 5.00
C THR A 485 8.35 -15.62 3.91
N GLN A 486 7.61 -15.58 2.81
CA GLN A 486 7.85 -14.61 1.74
C GLN A 486 7.72 -13.16 2.24
N SER A 487 6.75 -12.90 3.13
CA SER A 487 6.53 -11.57 3.72
C SER A 487 7.71 -11.13 4.58
N GLU A 488 8.26 -12.01 5.42
CA GLU A 488 9.43 -11.68 6.25
C GLU A 488 10.67 -11.39 5.41
N LYS A 489 10.90 -12.18 4.36
CA LYS A 489 11.99 -11.92 3.40
C LYS A 489 11.81 -10.56 2.73
N ALA A 490 10.60 -10.25 2.27
CA ALA A 490 10.30 -8.97 1.64
C ALA A 490 10.48 -7.79 2.62
N PHE A 491 10.08 -7.96 3.89
CA PHE A 491 10.23 -6.94 4.93
C PHE A 491 11.71 -6.71 5.30
N TYR A 492 12.50 -7.79 5.41
CA TYR A 492 13.96 -7.70 5.57
C TYR A 492 14.61 -6.96 4.41
N GLN A 493 14.26 -7.29 3.16
CA GLN A 493 14.76 -6.60 1.98
C GLN A 493 14.37 -5.12 1.94
N GLY A 494 13.13 -4.79 2.32
CA GLY A 494 12.69 -3.40 2.48
C GLY A 494 13.51 -2.64 3.51
N THR A 495 13.82 -3.28 4.64
CA THR A 495 14.69 -2.71 5.69
C THR A 495 16.11 -2.48 5.19
N LEU A 496 16.68 -3.45 4.46
CA LEU A 496 18.01 -3.31 3.86
C LEU A 496 18.07 -2.12 2.90
N ARG A 497 17.09 -1.99 2.00
CA ARG A 497 17.00 -0.84 1.07
C ARG A 497 16.90 0.48 1.83
N PHE A 498 16.07 0.54 2.86
CA PHE A 498 15.94 1.72 3.71
C PHE A 498 17.27 2.09 4.38
N LEU A 499 17.97 1.14 5.00
CA LEU A 499 19.27 1.40 5.65
C LEU A 499 20.36 1.80 4.64
N VAL A 500 20.32 1.30 3.41
CA VAL A 500 21.23 1.73 2.34
C VAL A 500 20.97 3.19 1.95
N VAL A 501 19.71 3.62 1.87
CA VAL A 501 19.37 5.04 1.66
C VAL A 501 19.87 5.87 2.84
N MET A 502 19.68 5.42 4.07
CA MET A 502 20.21 6.11 5.26
C MET A 502 21.74 6.21 5.23
N LEU A 503 22.44 5.17 4.79
CA LEU A 503 23.90 5.17 4.66
C LEU A 503 24.39 6.17 3.60
N HIS A 504 23.70 6.27 2.47
CA HIS A 504 24.10 7.18 1.40
C HIS A 504 23.75 8.65 1.72
N ASP A 505 22.51 8.90 2.14
CA ASP A 505 21.98 10.25 2.28
C ASP A 505 22.24 10.84 3.68
N TYR A 506 22.27 10.03 4.73
CA TYR A 506 22.40 10.45 6.14
C TYR A 506 23.42 9.62 6.96
N PRO A 507 24.65 9.37 6.46
CA PRO A 507 25.65 8.56 7.14
C PRO A 507 26.03 9.10 8.52
N GLU A 508 26.08 10.42 8.74
CA GLU A 508 26.40 11.00 10.06
C GLU A 508 25.39 10.59 11.13
N PHE A 509 24.11 10.49 10.76
CA PHE A 509 23.06 10.02 11.66
C PHE A 509 23.31 8.55 12.06
N LEU A 510 23.61 7.68 11.08
CA LEU A 510 23.98 6.30 11.39
C LEU A 510 25.26 6.22 12.23
N CYS A 511 26.26 7.07 11.95
CA CYS A 511 27.52 7.14 12.71
C CYS A 511 27.28 7.43 14.17
N ARG A 512 26.45 8.45 14.45
CA ARG A 512 26.17 8.97 15.79
C ARG A 512 25.34 7.96 16.60
N HIS A 513 24.41 7.25 15.96
CA HIS A 513 23.48 6.34 16.62
C HIS A 513 23.84 4.84 16.51
N TYR A 514 24.97 4.49 15.88
CA TYR A 514 25.30 3.11 15.51
C TYR A 514 25.18 2.11 16.67
N LEU A 515 25.65 2.48 17.87
CA LEU A 515 25.69 1.60 19.04
C LEU A 515 24.28 1.16 19.46
N SER A 516 23.34 2.11 19.51
CA SER A 516 21.96 1.80 19.81
C SER A 516 21.27 1.03 18.68
N LEU A 517 21.61 1.32 17.41
CA LEU A 517 21.00 0.63 16.27
C LEU A 517 21.44 -0.83 16.16
N ILE A 518 22.72 -1.14 16.39
CA ILE A 518 23.23 -2.52 16.34
C ILE A 518 22.75 -3.38 17.51
N GLN A 519 22.36 -2.77 18.64
CA GLN A 519 21.71 -3.45 19.77
C GLN A 519 20.29 -3.93 19.44
N LEU A 520 19.65 -3.32 18.43
CA LEU A 520 18.34 -3.72 17.92
C LEU A 520 18.45 -4.79 16.83
N LEU A 521 19.65 -5.10 16.35
CA LEU A 521 19.88 -6.10 15.30
C LEU A 521 20.52 -7.37 15.89
N PRO A 522 19.99 -8.58 15.62
CA PRO A 522 20.69 -9.82 15.95
C PRO A 522 22.10 -9.84 15.35
N VAL A 523 23.05 -10.49 16.04
CA VAL A 523 24.44 -10.61 15.57
C VAL A 523 24.54 -11.31 14.22
N ASP A 524 23.61 -12.24 13.94
CA ASP A 524 23.52 -12.95 12.66
C ASP A 524 23.00 -12.10 11.50
N CYS A 525 22.50 -10.89 11.76
CA CYS A 525 22.08 -9.95 10.71
C CYS A 525 23.28 -9.19 10.15
N ILE A 526 24.29 -9.94 9.73
CA ILE A 526 25.62 -9.46 9.35
C ILE A 526 25.51 -8.32 8.33
N GLN A 527 24.73 -8.50 7.25
CA GLN A 527 24.60 -7.48 6.21
C GLN A 527 23.96 -6.17 6.73
N LEU A 528 22.90 -6.24 7.54
CA LEU A 528 22.26 -5.04 8.10
C LEU A 528 23.20 -4.32 9.09
N ARG A 529 23.91 -5.09 9.93
CA ARG A 529 24.92 -4.54 10.84
C ARG A 529 26.03 -3.86 10.06
N ASN A 530 26.56 -4.51 9.02
CA ASN A 530 27.60 -3.95 8.16
C ASN A 530 27.16 -2.63 7.51
N VAL A 531 25.91 -2.50 7.04
CA VAL A 531 25.40 -1.24 6.49
C VAL A 531 25.48 -0.12 7.52
N VAL A 532 25.06 -0.36 8.76
CA VAL A 532 25.16 0.62 9.86
C VAL A 532 26.62 0.92 10.21
N LEU A 533 27.45 -0.11 10.35
CA LEU A 533 28.85 -0.01 10.77
C LEU A 533 29.78 0.58 9.69
N SER A 534 29.36 0.56 8.44
CA SER A 534 30.09 1.16 7.31
C SER A 534 29.82 2.66 7.17
N SER A 535 28.97 3.26 8.00
CA SER A 535 28.74 4.71 8.00
C SER A 535 29.97 5.47 8.50
N PHE A 536 30.27 6.60 7.85
CA PHE A 536 31.36 7.52 8.22
C PHE A 536 30.99 8.98 7.86
N PRO A 537 31.58 10.00 8.51
CA PRO A 537 31.30 11.40 8.19
C PRO A 537 31.62 11.74 6.73
N LYS A 538 30.73 12.42 6.00
CA LYS A 538 30.92 12.72 4.56
C LYS A 538 32.14 13.58 4.26
N THR A 539 32.58 14.38 5.21
CA THR A 539 33.77 15.23 5.09
C THR A 539 35.08 14.44 5.18
N MET A 540 35.03 13.18 5.63
CA MET A 540 36.20 12.32 5.73
C MET A 540 36.50 11.63 4.40
N ILE A 541 37.73 11.78 3.93
CA ILE A 541 38.28 10.98 2.84
C ILE A 541 38.84 9.71 3.46
N LEU A 542 38.21 8.57 3.17
CA LEU A 542 38.69 7.28 3.65
C LEU A 542 39.96 6.88 2.89
N PRO A 543 41.06 6.55 3.59
CA PRO A 543 42.26 6.01 2.94
C PRO A 543 41.99 4.59 2.44
N ASP A 544 42.79 4.12 1.48
CA ASP A 544 42.66 2.75 0.98
C ASP A 544 43.02 1.72 2.09
N PRO A 545 42.10 0.82 2.48
CA PRO A 545 42.39 -0.22 3.46
C PRO A 545 43.62 -1.09 3.13
N PHE A 546 43.90 -1.32 1.84
CA PHE A 546 44.99 -2.20 1.40
C PHE A 546 46.38 -1.59 1.61
N THR A 547 46.48 -0.26 1.63
CA THR A 547 47.74 0.46 1.82
C THR A 547 47.89 1.07 3.21
N THR A 548 46.85 1.05 4.05
CA THR A 548 46.87 1.73 5.35
C THR A 548 47.53 0.88 6.44
N SER A 549 48.47 1.49 7.16
CA SER A 549 49.15 0.87 8.32
C SER A 549 48.48 1.25 9.66
N LEU A 550 48.75 0.47 10.71
CA LEU A 550 48.30 0.81 12.08
C LEU A 550 48.87 2.16 12.56
N GLY A 551 50.06 2.54 12.10
CA GLY A 551 50.67 3.84 12.40
C GLY A 551 49.87 5.01 11.83
N TYR A 552 49.26 4.84 10.65
CA TYR A 552 48.34 5.85 10.10
C TYR A 552 47.11 6.02 11.00
N MET A 553 46.55 4.93 11.51
CA MET A 553 45.40 4.98 12.42
C MET A 553 45.76 5.68 13.72
N ALA A 554 46.93 5.42 14.28
CA ALA A 554 47.40 6.07 15.50
C ALA A 554 47.48 7.59 15.35
N ALA A 555 47.97 8.08 14.20
CA ALA A 555 48.18 9.51 13.96
C ALA A 555 46.92 10.27 13.50
N ASN A 556 45.96 9.60 12.87
CA ASN A 556 44.82 10.26 12.19
C ASN A 556 43.44 9.89 12.77
N SER A 557 43.41 9.30 13.96
CA SER A 557 42.17 8.95 14.66
C SER A 557 41.66 10.10 15.52
N THR A 558 40.39 10.46 15.35
CA THR A 558 39.68 11.39 16.23
C THR A 558 38.67 10.66 17.10
N VAL A 559 38.28 11.28 18.22
CA VAL A 559 37.20 10.75 19.07
C VAL A 559 35.88 10.87 18.29
N PRO A 560 35.14 9.77 18.07
CA PRO A 560 33.91 9.83 17.30
C PRO A 560 32.79 10.53 18.09
N GLU A 561 32.01 11.36 17.40
CA GLU A 561 30.83 11.99 17.99
C GLU A 561 29.66 10.99 18.06
N LEU A 562 29.23 10.63 19.26
CA LEU A 562 28.23 9.57 19.50
C LEU A 562 27.07 10.05 20.35
N TYR A 563 25.87 9.55 20.04
CA TYR A 563 24.72 9.66 20.93
C TYR A 563 24.76 8.51 21.93
N ILE A 564 25.05 8.82 23.19
CA ILE A 564 25.09 7.85 24.29
C ILE A 564 23.93 8.16 25.22
N LYS A 565 23.03 7.19 25.40
CA LYS A 565 22.02 7.27 26.45
C LYS A 565 22.72 6.99 27.79
N GLN A 566 22.72 7.98 28.69
CA GLN A 566 23.32 7.84 30.02
C GLN A 566 22.43 6.94 30.89
N ASP A 567 22.68 5.64 30.87
CA ASP A 567 22.12 4.73 31.86
C ASP A 567 23.17 4.57 32.96
N TYR A 568 22.97 5.29 34.08
CA TYR A 568 23.82 5.20 35.26
C TYR A 568 23.60 3.84 35.94
N SER A 569 24.49 2.88 35.68
CA SER A 569 24.52 1.62 36.41
C SER A 569 25.60 1.67 37.48
N ASP A 570 25.34 1.07 38.65
CA ASP A 570 26.29 0.95 39.75
C ASP A 570 27.63 0.30 39.33
N ILE A 571 27.64 -0.49 38.26
CA ILE A 571 28.86 -1.08 37.72
C ILE A 571 29.82 -0.04 37.13
N ILE A 572 29.33 1.11 36.67
CA ILE A 572 30.14 2.16 36.06
C ILE A 572 31.17 2.69 37.06
N ALA A 573 30.75 2.99 38.29
CA ALA A 573 31.67 3.46 39.34
C ALA A 573 32.75 2.42 39.69
N LEU A 574 32.38 1.13 39.69
CA LEU A 574 33.32 0.02 39.90
C LEU A 574 34.31 -0.11 38.73
N LEU A 575 33.84 0.05 37.49
CA LEU A 575 34.67 0.05 36.30
C LEU A 575 35.64 1.22 36.31
N ASP A 576 35.19 2.42 36.65
CA ASP A 576 36.06 3.60 36.79
C ASP A 576 37.14 3.39 37.84
N ALA A 577 36.78 2.84 39.00
CA ALA A 577 37.75 2.50 40.04
C ALA A 577 38.78 1.47 39.56
N TYR A 578 38.40 0.52 38.72
CA TYR A 578 39.33 -0.45 38.14
C TYR A 578 40.20 0.15 37.03
N LEU A 579 39.62 0.93 36.10
CA LEU A 579 40.32 1.57 34.99
C LEU A 579 41.34 2.61 35.47
N THR A 580 41.06 3.30 36.58
CA THR A 580 41.99 4.24 37.24
C THR A 580 43.04 3.55 38.13
N GLY A 581 42.96 2.23 38.32
CA GLY A 581 43.86 1.46 39.18
C GLY A 581 43.54 1.54 40.68
N SER A 582 42.45 2.18 41.07
CA SER A 582 41.98 2.29 42.46
C SER A 582 41.47 0.97 43.04
N THR A 583 41.06 0.02 42.19
CA THR A 583 40.65 -1.34 42.57
C THR A 583 41.36 -2.37 41.70
N LYS A 584 41.79 -3.50 42.28
CA LYS A 584 42.54 -4.56 41.56
C LYS A 584 41.68 -5.71 41.04
N SER A 585 40.41 -5.80 41.43
CA SER A 585 39.54 -6.93 41.06
C SER A 585 38.12 -6.49 40.72
N VAL A 586 37.68 -6.80 39.49
CA VAL A 586 36.35 -6.40 38.98
C VAL A 586 35.57 -7.56 38.34
N GLY A 587 36.26 -8.63 37.92
CA GLY A 587 35.74 -9.69 37.05
C GLY A 587 34.47 -10.40 37.55
N ARG A 588 34.39 -10.81 38.83
CA ARG A 588 33.19 -11.47 39.38
C ARG A 588 31.94 -10.59 39.34
N HIS A 589 32.09 -9.30 39.61
CA HIS A 589 30.99 -8.34 39.56
C HIS A 589 30.50 -8.13 38.12
N ILE A 590 31.44 -8.06 37.17
CA ILE A 590 31.13 -8.02 35.73
C ILE A 590 30.32 -9.25 35.32
N MET A 591 30.80 -10.45 35.64
CA MET A 591 30.11 -11.69 35.27
C MET A 591 28.70 -11.78 35.86
N LYS A 592 28.49 -11.30 37.09
CA LYS A 592 27.16 -11.21 37.70
C LYS A 592 26.28 -10.20 36.96
N HIS A 593 26.80 -9.02 36.64
CA HIS A 593 26.03 -7.97 35.95
C HIS A 593 25.58 -8.38 34.54
N LEU A 594 26.45 -9.09 33.81
CA LEU A 594 26.22 -9.52 32.44
C LEU A 594 25.14 -10.62 32.32
N ARG A 595 24.81 -11.33 33.40
CA ARG A 595 23.78 -12.38 33.37
C ARG A 595 22.42 -11.80 33.75
N ASN A 596 21.37 -12.34 33.13
CA ASN A 596 19.99 -12.02 33.49
C ASN A 596 19.59 -12.70 34.81
N ASP A 597 18.83 -12.00 35.65
CA ASP A 597 18.41 -12.49 36.97
C ASP A 597 17.48 -13.72 36.89
N GLN A 598 16.74 -13.89 35.79
CA GLN A 598 15.75 -14.96 35.62
C GLN A 598 16.36 -16.24 35.01
N ASP A 599 17.05 -16.13 33.89
CA ASP A 599 17.49 -17.30 33.10
C ASP A 599 19.01 -17.54 33.15
N GLN A 600 19.77 -16.71 33.87
CA GLN A 600 21.24 -16.69 33.92
C GLN A 600 21.96 -16.62 32.56
N GLN A 601 21.22 -16.42 31.46
CA GLN A 601 21.77 -16.21 30.13
C GLN A 601 22.50 -14.87 30.04
N LEU A 602 23.51 -14.82 29.16
CA LEU A 602 24.27 -13.64 28.87
C LEU A 602 23.40 -12.57 28.18
N ASP A 603 23.32 -11.39 28.78
CA ASP A 603 22.68 -10.22 28.19
C ASP A 603 23.64 -9.55 27.21
N ASN A 604 23.39 -9.78 25.91
CA ASN A 604 24.19 -9.21 24.84
C ASN A 604 24.18 -7.67 24.84
N LYS A 605 23.11 -7.01 25.29
CA LYS A 605 23.06 -5.55 25.34
C LYS A 605 24.00 -5.01 26.40
N LYS A 606 23.97 -5.58 27.61
CA LYS A 606 24.91 -5.23 28.68
C LYS A 606 26.35 -5.53 28.29
N LEU A 607 26.60 -6.65 27.59
CA LEU A 607 27.92 -6.98 27.06
C LEU A 607 28.43 -5.92 26.08
N GLN A 608 27.61 -5.54 25.10
CA GLN A 608 27.99 -4.51 24.12
C GLN A 608 28.25 -3.16 24.80
N GLN A 609 27.43 -2.78 25.80
CA GLN A 609 27.64 -1.57 26.58
C GLN A 609 28.94 -1.62 27.39
N LEU A 610 29.24 -2.75 28.04
CA LEU A 610 30.46 -2.97 28.79
C LEU A 610 31.70 -2.83 27.90
N ILE A 611 31.74 -3.56 26.78
CA ILE A 611 32.87 -3.57 25.85
C ILE A 611 33.12 -2.17 25.30
N PHE A 612 32.05 -1.48 24.88
CA PHE A 612 32.13 -0.09 24.46
C PHE A 612 32.70 0.81 25.57
N TYR A 613 32.13 0.72 26.78
CA TYR A 613 32.51 1.56 27.92
C TYR A 613 33.99 1.43 28.27
N VAL A 614 34.47 0.19 28.45
CA VAL A 614 35.87 -0.03 28.85
C VAL A 614 36.83 0.41 27.75
N GLY A 615 36.48 0.20 26.48
CA GLY A 615 37.30 0.61 25.34
C GLY A 615 37.30 2.12 25.06
N SER A 616 36.24 2.84 25.43
CA SER A 616 36.18 4.30 25.27
C SER A 616 36.83 5.07 26.43
N HIS A 617 36.96 4.43 27.61
CA HIS A 617 37.53 5.04 28.82
C HIS A 617 38.97 4.58 29.11
N THR A 618 39.65 4.03 28.11
CA THR A 618 41.05 3.62 28.20
C THR A 618 41.86 4.22 27.06
N THR A 619 43.12 4.54 27.34
CA THR A 619 44.07 5.03 26.35
C THR A 619 45.10 3.95 26.01
N LEU A 620 45.62 3.99 24.79
CA LEU A 620 46.77 3.18 24.41
C LEU A 620 48.05 3.92 24.81
N ASP A 621 48.87 3.29 25.64
CA ASP A 621 50.20 3.74 26.03
C ASP A 621 51.21 2.94 25.21
N ILE A 622 52.00 3.63 24.37
CA ILE A 622 52.96 2.99 23.44
C ILE A 622 54.13 2.37 24.22
N ASP A 623 54.43 2.90 25.40
CA ASP A 623 55.57 2.47 26.21
C ASP A 623 55.25 1.24 27.09
N LYS A 624 53.97 0.83 27.16
CA LYS A 624 53.51 -0.31 27.96
C LYS A 624 52.96 -1.43 27.11
N SER A 625 53.13 -2.66 27.61
CA SER A 625 52.53 -3.83 26.99
C SER A 625 51.00 -3.70 26.99
N LEU A 626 50.37 -3.99 25.85
CA LEU A 626 48.91 -4.00 25.75
C LEU A 626 48.25 -5.02 26.69
N SER A 627 49.00 -6.01 27.19
CA SER A 627 48.54 -6.93 28.27
C SER A 627 48.31 -6.24 29.62
N GLU A 628 48.94 -5.09 29.86
CA GLU A 628 48.77 -4.31 31.10
C GLU A 628 47.55 -3.39 31.03
N ASN A 629 46.98 -3.18 29.84
CA ASN A 629 45.82 -2.31 29.68
C ASN A 629 44.59 -2.91 30.40
N PRO A 630 43.91 -2.15 31.29
CA PRO A 630 42.84 -2.69 32.14
C PRO A 630 41.61 -3.14 31.34
N ALA A 631 41.28 -2.49 30.23
CA ALA A 631 40.18 -2.92 29.37
C ALA A 631 40.52 -4.24 28.66
N VAL A 632 41.76 -4.40 28.20
CA VAL A 632 42.24 -5.67 27.62
C VAL A 632 42.25 -6.79 28.67
N GLN A 633 42.59 -6.50 29.92
CA GLN A 633 42.50 -7.45 31.03
C GLN A 633 41.07 -7.90 31.29
N ILE A 634 40.09 -6.98 31.26
CA ILE A 634 38.67 -7.32 31.34
C ILE A 634 38.26 -8.24 30.19
N ILE A 635 38.64 -7.91 28.95
CA ILE A 635 38.30 -8.72 27.77
C ILE A 635 38.90 -10.13 27.87
N LYS A 636 40.19 -10.24 28.24
CA LYS A 636 40.85 -11.54 28.48
C LYS A 636 40.17 -12.32 29.60
N TYR A 637 39.78 -11.64 30.68
CA TYR A 637 39.03 -12.25 31.78
C TYR A 637 37.70 -12.84 31.29
N LEU A 638 36.92 -12.08 30.50
CA LEU A 638 35.68 -12.57 29.91
C LEU A 638 35.94 -13.81 29.04
N LEU A 639 36.88 -13.75 28.10
CA LEU A 639 37.18 -14.88 27.21
C LEU A 639 37.63 -16.14 27.96
N ALA A 640 38.33 -15.99 29.09
CA ALA A 640 38.77 -17.11 29.92
C ALA A 640 37.66 -17.72 30.80
N HIS A 641 36.66 -16.93 31.20
CA HIS A 641 35.61 -17.35 32.15
C HIS A 641 34.24 -17.61 31.48
N MET A 642 34.13 -17.41 30.16
CA MET A 642 32.95 -17.79 29.38
C MET A 642 33.09 -19.25 28.91
N GLU A 643 32.33 -20.15 29.52
CA GLU A 643 32.38 -21.59 29.25
C GLU A 643 31.85 -21.91 27.85
N GLU A 644 30.72 -21.31 27.46
CA GLU A 644 30.09 -21.53 26.17
C GLU A 644 30.85 -20.84 25.02
N SER A 645 31.04 -21.55 23.91
CA SER A 645 31.62 -20.96 22.68
C SER A 645 30.77 -19.80 22.15
N LYS A 646 29.45 -19.88 22.31
CA LYS A 646 28.50 -18.83 21.93
C LYS A 646 28.75 -17.52 22.67
N ASP A 647 29.06 -17.56 23.96
CA ASP A 647 29.31 -16.37 24.76
C ASP A 647 30.63 -15.70 24.37
N ARG A 648 31.68 -16.50 24.14
CA ARG A 648 32.95 -16.01 23.58
C ARG A 648 32.74 -15.37 22.21
N TYR A 649 31.89 -15.97 21.37
CA TYR A 649 31.53 -15.43 20.06
C TYR A 649 30.86 -14.05 20.16
N LEU A 650 30.00 -13.84 21.17
CA LEU A 650 29.39 -12.53 21.44
C LEU A 650 30.40 -11.49 21.90
N VAL A 651 31.38 -11.87 22.73
CA VAL A 651 32.47 -10.97 23.17
C VAL A 651 33.28 -10.48 21.96
N ILE A 652 33.70 -11.39 21.08
CA ILE A 652 34.45 -11.02 19.87
C ILE A 652 33.59 -10.14 18.95
N ASN A 653 32.31 -10.45 18.77
CA ASN A 653 31.40 -9.62 17.97
C ASN A 653 31.28 -8.19 18.53
N ALA A 654 31.16 -8.04 19.85
CA ALA A 654 31.08 -6.74 20.50
C ALA A 654 32.35 -5.90 20.28
N ILE A 655 33.53 -6.54 20.21
CA ILE A 655 34.79 -5.87 19.84
C ILE A 655 34.78 -5.45 18.37
N VAL A 656 34.40 -6.37 17.48
CA VAL A 656 34.45 -6.17 16.02
C VAL A 656 33.43 -5.12 15.55
N ASP A 657 32.35 -4.89 16.29
CA ASP A 657 31.38 -3.81 16.04
C ASP A 657 32.00 -2.40 16.07
N HIS A 658 33.14 -2.23 16.71
CA HIS A 658 33.82 -0.94 16.79
C HIS A 658 34.83 -0.72 15.66
N LEU A 659 35.04 -1.69 14.78
CA LEU A 659 35.92 -1.58 13.60
C LEU A 659 35.23 -0.84 12.44
N ARG A 660 35.07 0.49 12.57
CA ARG A 660 34.33 1.34 11.63
C ARG A 660 35.29 2.20 10.78
N TYR A 661 35.05 3.50 10.63
CA TYR A 661 35.97 4.42 9.96
C TYR A 661 37.19 4.77 10.85
N PRO A 662 38.25 5.43 10.35
CA PRO A 662 39.37 5.87 11.17
C PRO A 662 38.93 6.74 12.37
N ASN A 663 38.99 6.18 13.57
CA ASN A 663 38.67 6.87 14.84
C ASN A 663 39.35 6.16 16.01
N THR A 664 39.37 6.80 17.18
CA THR A 664 40.09 6.30 18.36
C THR A 664 39.61 4.93 18.83
N HIS A 665 38.31 4.66 18.77
CA HIS A 665 37.76 3.35 19.14
C HIS A 665 38.20 2.28 18.14
N THR A 666 38.09 2.56 16.83
CA THR A 666 38.53 1.64 15.78
C THR A 666 40.01 1.29 15.92
N TYR A 667 40.86 2.26 16.27
CA TYR A 667 42.26 2.01 16.58
C TYR A 667 42.46 1.13 17.82
N PHE A 668 41.82 1.47 18.94
CA PHE A 668 41.89 0.67 20.17
C PHE A 668 41.47 -0.78 19.97
N PHE A 669 40.31 -1.01 19.35
CA PHE A 669 39.79 -2.36 19.16
C PHE A 669 40.52 -3.15 18.06
N SER A 670 41.11 -2.48 17.07
CA SER A 670 42.02 -3.12 16.11
C SER A 670 43.26 -3.67 16.80
N MET A 671 43.94 -2.84 17.61
CA MET A 671 45.10 -3.28 18.41
C MET A 671 44.74 -4.39 19.40
N THR A 672 43.57 -4.27 20.04
CA THR A 672 43.08 -5.30 20.96
C THR A 672 42.89 -6.64 20.25
N LEU A 673 42.27 -6.67 19.06
CA LEU A 673 42.06 -7.92 18.31
C LEU A 673 43.37 -8.57 17.86
N LEU A 674 44.32 -7.78 17.34
CA LEU A 674 45.64 -8.28 16.94
C LEU A 674 46.37 -8.89 18.14
N HIS A 675 46.31 -8.23 19.29
CA HIS A 675 46.89 -8.75 20.53
C HIS A 675 46.20 -10.02 21.05
N LEU A 676 44.87 -10.10 20.96
CA LEU A 676 44.15 -11.31 21.31
C LEU A 676 44.56 -12.47 20.40
N PHE A 677 44.71 -12.24 19.09
CA PHE A 677 45.17 -13.26 18.17
C PHE A 677 46.61 -13.71 18.46
N ALA A 678 47.51 -12.79 18.79
CA ALA A 678 48.89 -13.12 19.13
C ALA A 678 49.01 -13.88 20.46
N SER A 679 48.23 -13.49 21.48
CA SER A 679 48.43 -13.92 22.87
C SER A 679 47.47 -14.98 23.40
N GLN A 680 46.36 -15.29 22.72
CA GLN A 680 45.36 -16.25 23.20
C GLN A 680 45.53 -17.63 22.55
N SER A 681 44.77 -18.61 23.05
CA SER A 681 44.75 -19.99 22.55
C SER A 681 44.15 -20.09 21.14
N GLU A 682 44.50 -21.16 20.42
CA GLU A 682 44.03 -21.41 19.05
C GLU A 682 42.50 -21.33 18.86
N PRO A 683 41.64 -21.83 19.77
CA PRO A 683 40.20 -21.66 19.65
C PRO A 683 39.73 -20.20 19.64
N ILE A 684 40.44 -19.31 20.35
CA ILE A 684 40.14 -17.87 20.31
C ILE A 684 40.65 -17.24 19.01
N LYS A 685 41.80 -17.68 18.49
CA LYS A 685 42.34 -17.25 17.19
C LYS A 685 41.40 -17.62 16.04
N GLU A 686 40.90 -18.85 16.05
CA GLU A 686 39.88 -19.34 15.11
C GLU A 686 38.62 -18.49 15.21
N LEU A 687 38.14 -18.21 16.42
CA LEU A 687 36.94 -17.42 16.65
C LEU A 687 37.08 -15.97 16.15
N VAL A 688 38.22 -15.32 16.42
CA VAL A 688 38.55 -13.99 15.88
C VAL A 688 38.50 -14.01 14.36
N THR A 689 39.15 -15.00 13.74
CA THR A 689 39.19 -15.14 12.28
C THR A 689 37.80 -15.37 11.71
N ARG A 690 37.00 -16.25 12.33
CA ARG A 690 35.61 -16.53 11.94
C ARG A 690 34.73 -15.28 11.95
N VAL A 691 34.78 -14.48 13.02
CA VAL A 691 33.95 -13.26 13.14
C VAL A 691 34.36 -12.20 12.11
N LEU A 692 35.65 -12.08 11.80
CA LEU A 692 36.10 -11.18 10.72
C LEU A 692 35.64 -11.70 9.34
N LEU A 693 35.82 -13.00 9.07
CA LEU A 693 35.45 -13.62 7.80
C LEU A 693 33.94 -13.55 7.52
N GLU A 694 33.09 -13.90 8.48
CA GLU A 694 31.63 -13.87 8.28
C GLU A 694 31.15 -12.45 7.91
N ARG A 695 31.78 -11.41 8.45
CA ARG A 695 31.51 -10.01 8.12
C ARG A 695 32.06 -9.57 6.77
N LEU A 696 33.03 -10.28 6.19
CA LEU A 696 33.65 -9.96 4.90
C LEU A 696 33.07 -10.76 3.72
N ILE A 697 32.56 -11.98 3.96
CA ILE A 697 31.98 -12.84 2.91
C ILE A 697 30.61 -12.33 2.45
N VAL A 698 29.92 -11.54 3.27
CA VAL A 698 28.64 -10.92 2.87
C VAL A 698 28.83 -9.86 1.80
N ASN A 699 27.72 -9.54 1.12
CA ASN A 699 27.67 -8.43 0.16
C ASN A 699 28.07 -7.10 0.82
N ARG A 700 28.72 -6.24 0.03
CA ARG A 700 29.07 -4.85 0.40
C ARG A 700 27.83 -4.08 0.92
N PRO A 701 28.03 -3.07 1.78
CA PRO A 701 29.30 -2.47 2.20
C PRO A 701 30.04 -3.24 3.30
N HIS A 702 31.33 -2.98 3.43
CA HIS A 702 32.19 -3.50 4.49
C HIS A 702 32.78 -2.33 5.30
N PRO A 703 32.79 -2.37 6.64
CA PRO A 703 33.43 -1.34 7.43
C PRO A 703 34.93 -1.22 7.14
N TRP A 704 35.44 0.01 7.07
CA TRP A 704 36.83 0.29 6.71
C TRP A 704 37.86 -0.36 7.66
N GLY A 705 37.62 -0.24 8.96
CA GLY A 705 38.47 -0.74 10.03
C GLY A 705 38.41 -2.26 10.14
N LEU A 706 37.30 -2.87 9.73
CA LEU A 706 37.18 -4.33 9.62
C LEU A 706 38.17 -4.85 8.56
N LEU A 707 38.14 -4.26 7.35
CA LEU A 707 39.06 -4.60 6.27
C LEU A 707 40.52 -4.36 6.68
N THR A 708 40.80 -3.17 7.22
CA THR A 708 42.16 -2.79 7.63
C THR A 708 42.71 -3.73 8.70
N THR A 709 41.90 -4.07 9.73
CA THR A 709 42.32 -5.00 10.79
C THR A 709 42.55 -6.41 10.24
N PHE A 710 41.67 -6.89 9.35
CA PHE A 710 41.84 -8.19 8.72
C PHE A 710 43.11 -8.25 7.85
N ILE A 711 43.40 -7.20 7.08
CA ILE A 711 44.63 -7.08 6.27
C ILE A 711 45.89 -7.12 7.15
N GLN A 712 45.86 -6.49 8.32
CA GLN A 712 46.99 -6.56 9.26
C GLN A 712 47.10 -7.95 9.89
N LEU A 713 45.96 -8.58 10.22
CA LEU A 713 45.93 -9.92 10.79
C LEU A 713 46.54 -10.98 9.86
N ILE A 714 46.23 -10.93 8.56
CA ILE A 714 46.78 -11.89 7.59
C ILE A 714 48.28 -11.71 7.33
N LYS A 715 48.83 -10.53 7.66
CA LYS A 715 50.27 -10.23 7.55
C LYS A 715 51.07 -10.77 8.73
N GLU A 716 50.41 -11.24 9.79
CA GLU A 716 51.08 -11.85 10.93
C GLU A 716 51.87 -13.11 10.50
N PRO A 717 53.12 -13.26 10.95
CA PRO A 717 53.88 -14.49 10.72
C PRO A 717 53.09 -15.70 11.22
N MET A 718 53.10 -16.78 10.45
CA MET A 718 52.37 -18.03 10.74
C MET A 718 50.83 -17.94 10.61
N PHE A 719 50.24 -16.82 10.19
CA PHE A 719 48.78 -16.74 9.98
C PHE A 719 48.29 -17.85 9.03
N THR A 720 48.92 -18.02 7.87
CA THR A 720 48.56 -19.08 6.91
C THR A 720 48.93 -20.49 7.36
N GLU A 721 49.69 -20.63 8.46
CA GLU A 721 50.18 -21.93 8.91
C GLU A 721 49.22 -22.67 9.85
N TYR A 722 48.29 -21.96 10.49
CA TYR A 722 47.28 -22.56 11.35
C TYR A 722 46.38 -23.53 10.59
N GLU A 723 46.08 -24.67 11.22
CA GLU A 723 45.31 -25.76 10.63
C GLU A 723 43.91 -25.30 10.21
N PHE A 724 43.21 -24.58 11.10
CA PHE A 724 41.86 -24.07 10.82
C PHE A 724 41.80 -23.13 9.60
N ILE A 725 42.90 -22.43 9.26
CA ILE A 725 42.99 -21.56 8.09
C ILE A 725 43.19 -22.39 6.82
N LYS A 726 44.12 -23.35 6.85
CA LYS A 726 44.37 -24.29 5.75
C LYS A 726 43.10 -25.07 5.40
N GLU A 727 42.40 -25.58 6.41
CA GLU A 727 41.12 -26.27 6.22
C GLU A 727 40.07 -25.35 5.63
N SER A 728 39.91 -24.13 6.14
CA SER A 728 38.91 -23.17 5.65
C SER A 728 39.11 -22.80 4.17
N MET A 729 40.36 -22.56 3.74
CA MET A 729 40.70 -22.27 2.34
C MET A 729 40.52 -23.48 1.42
N THR A 730 40.63 -24.69 1.97
CA THR A 730 40.44 -25.93 1.20
C THR A 730 38.96 -26.24 1.00
N HIS A 731 38.15 -26.07 2.04
CA HIS A 731 36.73 -26.46 2.03
C HIS A 731 35.78 -25.37 1.51
N SER A 732 36.18 -24.09 1.55
CA SER A 732 35.32 -22.97 1.10
C SER A 732 35.97 -22.14 -0.01
N PRO A 733 35.44 -22.21 -1.26
CA PRO A 733 35.98 -21.43 -2.37
C PRO A 733 35.80 -19.92 -2.19
N ASP A 734 34.76 -19.49 -1.46
CA ASP A 734 34.51 -18.06 -1.21
C ASP A 734 35.52 -17.49 -0.21
N ILE A 735 35.88 -18.27 0.83
CA ILE A 735 36.95 -17.92 1.76
C ILE A 735 38.28 -17.85 1.03
N LYS A 736 38.60 -18.86 0.20
CA LYS A 736 39.82 -18.85 -0.61
C LYS A 736 39.92 -17.63 -1.51
N ARG A 737 38.85 -17.31 -2.24
CA ARG A 737 38.78 -16.10 -3.09
C ARG A 737 38.98 -14.82 -2.30
N LEU A 738 38.40 -14.72 -1.09
CA LEU A 738 38.61 -13.57 -0.23
C LEU A 738 40.09 -13.43 0.13
N PHE A 739 40.74 -14.50 0.59
CA PHE A 739 42.18 -14.48 0.89
C PHE A 739 43.02 -14.15 -0.34
N ASP A 740 42.76 -14.78 -1.48
CA ASP A 740 43.46 -14.51 -2.75
C ASP A 740 43.33 -13.05 -3.19
N ASN A 741 42.19 -12.40 -2.91
CA ASN A 741 41.96 -11.00 -3.25
C ASN A 741 42.64 -10.03 -2.28
N VAL A 742 42.83 -10.42 -1.02
CA VAL A 742 43.45 -9.57 0.00
C VAL A 742 44.98 -9.75 0.04
N LEU A 743 45.49 -10.90 -0.40
CA LEU A 743 46.92 -11.22 -0.49
C LEU A 743 47.56 -10.76 -1.82
N LYS A 744 46.76 -10.40 -2.84
CA LYS A 744 47.21 -9.73 -4.07
C LYS A 744 47.30 -8.24 -3.85
#